data_AF-A0A4R4TCA6-F1
#
_entry.id   AF-A0A4R4TCA6-F1
#
_cell.length_a   1.000
_cell.length_b   1.000
_cell.length_c   1.000
_cell.angle_alpha   90.00
_cell.angle_beta   90.00
_cell.angle_gamma   90.00
#
_symmetry.space_group_name_H-M   'P 1'
#
loop_
_entity.id
_entity.type
_entity.pdbx_description
1 polymer ?
#
loop_
_entity_poly.entity_id
_entity_poly.type
_entity_poly.pdbx_seq_one_letter_code
_entity_poly.pdbx_strand_id
1 'polypeptide(L)'
;MAPVGRARLGPHRQRGGRPAALPRPGRGRHGRHQLARRLRRADRGICARPRPHLRQGPAHDRPAPGGAPLAAPRDRADHRRPRPGRRHRADRPRDRPPPVGRGPGRVRRGPHAARRRPRPRGRPPGGAAGRGARRGRLRRAGGAAHPADPPHDRRGGAAADAAERAARQRGPRRPRARARPGRGAARRPDRGRGARRLRGRAAPRVVPPVGHAERAGLPAHVRRRGRLAGRAGPAVRRQPRPLCRGAPAAQRRGQAARLRGFTAEGRLTCAPEGVAVTVTKTDAADLTAAELLREYAAGTLSPVEAAQAVLDRIERDDPALNAFCLVDAETTLDMARAAADRRARGATLGPLDGVPVSIKDVLLTRGWPTLRGSTTIDPAGPWDEDAPSVARLREQGAVFVGKTTTPEFAWKGVTDNPLTGVTRNPWDTSRTPGGSSGGAAAAVAAGMAPLALGTDGGGSVRIPAAFTGTFTIKPTYGRIPHYPASPFGTLAHVGPMTNTVADAALLLDAICGPDGRDWSALAPPDVPFGEAGPDDLTGLRVAFSPDLGFAEVDPEVAASVAAAAEVFAELGAKVELADPGFGDPVAEFEVLWFAGAAKVVDHLPPEARARLDPGLREICDQGAGYSALEYLTATACRMELGRIMGLFHERYDLLLTPTMPIAAFEAGLEVPPGSPSPRWTGWTPFTYPFNMTQQPAASLPCGFTAAGLPIGLQVVGARHADALVMAACHAFEQARPWKRWRP
;
A
#
# COMPACT_ATOMS: atom_id res chain seq x y z
N MET A 1 11.21 10.67 -57.90
CA MET A 1 11.99 11.28 -59.00
C MET A 1 13.19 12.04 -58.41
N ALA A 2 14.11 12.53 -59.24
CA ALA A 2 15.46 13.04 -58.90
C ALA A 2 15.57 14.59 -59.13
N PRO A 3 16.75 15.26 -59.10
CA PRO A 3 18.13 14.95 -58.64
C PRO A 3 18.44 15.67 -57.29
N VAL A 4 19.64 16.04 -56.79
CA VAL A 4 21.09 16.13 -57.21
C VAL A 4 21.94 15.74 -55.95
N GLY A 5 23.28 15.63 -55.84
CA GLY A 5 24.48 16.01 -56.63
C GLY A 5 25.11 17.33 -56.13
N ARG A 6 26.43 17.51 -55.93
CA ARG A 6 27.65 16.70 -56.23
C ARG A 6 28.82 16.98 -55.23
N ALA A 7 29.73 16.00 -55.07
CA ALA A 7 31.22 16.03 -55.09
C ALA A 7 32.05 17.16 -54.38
N ARG A 8 33.31 17.00 -53.94
CA ARG A 8 34.28 15.88 -53.74
C ARG A 8 35.53 16.43 -52.97
N LEU A 9 36.54 15.56 -52.75
CA LEU A 9 38.00 15.82 -52.51
C LEU A 9 38.54 15.84 -51.06
N GLY A 10 39.69 15.16 -50.88
CA GLY A 10 40.74 15.44 -49.88
C GLY A 10 42.03 15.84 -50.64
N PRO A 11 43.29 15.49 -50.21
CA PRO A 11 43.68 14.59 -49.12
C PRO A 11 44.95 14.99 -48.29
N HIS A 12 45.41 14.07 -47.43
CA HIS A 12 46.83 13.76 -47.07
C HIS A 12 47.68 14.55 -46.03
N ARG A 13 48.22 13.76 -45.06
CA ARG A 13 49.61 13.74 -44.49
C ARG A 13 50.08 14.91 -43.60
N GLN A 14 51.08 14.78 -42.69
CA GLN A 14 51.57 13.66 -41.83
C GLN A 14 52.65 14.24 -40.84
N ARG A 15 52.99 13.50 -39.76
CA ARG A 15 54.10 13.74 -38.78
C ARG A 15 53.81 14.83 -37.73
N GLY A 16 54.35 14.79 -36.50
CA GLY A 16 55.10 13.70 -35.82
C GLY A 16 55.66 14.15 -34.44
N GLY A 17 55.90 13.22 -33.51
CA GLY A 17 56.49 13.50 -32.18
C GLY A 17 56.36 12.32 -31.19
N ARG A 18 57.28 12.21 -30.21
CA ARG A 18 57.30 11.17 -29.14
C ARG A 18 57.59 11.81 -27.76
N PRO A 19 57.35 11.11 -26.63
CA PRO A 19 57.07 11.74 -25.33
C PRO A 19 58.29 11.98 -24.41
N ALA A 20 58.05 12.73 -23.32
CA ALA A 20 58.96 12.94 -22.18
C ALA A 20 58.43 12.25 -20.90
N ALA A 21 59.26 12.17 -19.85
CA ALA A 21 59.09 11.25 -18.72
C ALA A 21 58.94 11.89 -17.32
N LEU A 22 58.71 11.03 -16.31
CA LEU A 22 58.43 11.33 -14.90
C LEU A 22 59.63 11.88 -14.10
N PRO A 23 59.39 12.73 -13.08
CA PRO A 23 60.24 12.84 -11.89
C PRO A 23 59.80 11.88 -10.77
N ARG A 24 60.73 11.48 -9.88
CA ARG A 24 60.47 10.67 -8.66
C ARG A 24 60.43 11.55 -7.40
N PRO A 25 59.68 11.18 -6.34
CA PRO A 25 59.67 11.92 -5.07
C PRO A 25 60.91 11.63 -4.20
N GLY A 26 61.37 12.63 -3.45
CA GLY A 26 62.45 12.52 -2.46
C GLY A 26 62.00 11.90 -1.13
N ARG A 27 62.96 11.42 -0.33
CA ARG A 27 62.72 10.89 1.02
C ARG A 27 62.87 11.98 2.09
N GLY A 28 61.90 12.09 3.00
CA GLY A 28 62.02 12.80 4.26
C GLY A 28 61.40 11.98 5.41
N ARG A 29 62.15 11.77 6.50
CA ARG A 29 61.64 11.17 7.75
C ARG A 29 61.36 12.29 8.75
N HIS A 30 60.27 12.17 9.52
CA HIS A 30 60.14 12.43 10.97
C HIS A 30 58.63 12.47 11.34
N GLY A 31 58.26 12.45 12.63
CA GLY A 31 56.90 12.83 13.08
C GLY A 31 55.89 11.72 13.44
N ARG A 32 56.25 10.43 13.47
CA ARG A 32 55.36 9.40 14.08
C ARG A 32 55.51 9.38 15.61
N HIS A 33 54.66 10.10 16.35
CA HIS A 33 54.14 9.72 17.70
C HIS A 33 53.26 10.82 18.34
N GLN A 34 51.98 10.97 17.94
CA GLN A 34 50.95 11.55 18.85
C GLN A 34 49.46 11.35 18.47
N LEU A 35 49.07 10.35 17.64
CA LEU A 35 47.65 10.13 17.29
C LEU A 35 47.19 8.66 17.39
N ALA A 36 47.59 7.95 18.45
CA ALA A 36 47.29 6.52 18.65
C ALA A 36 46.66 6.16 20.01
N ARG A 37 46.06 7.14 20.72
CA ARG A 37 45.43 6.94 22.06
C ARG A 37 44.02 7.51 22.23
N ARG A 38 43.33 7.92 21.14
CA ARG A 38 41.93 8.42 21.19
C ARG A 38 40.90 7.63 20.35
N LEU A 39 41.26 6.45 19.81
CA LEU A 39 40.35 5.60 19.03
C LEU A 39 40.29 4.14 19.54
N ARG A 40 40.05 3.97 20.85
CA ARG A 40 39.69 2.68 21.48
C ARG A 40 38.76 2.88 22.70
N ARG A 41 37.65 3.60 22.52
CA ARG A 41 36.51 3.74 23.48
C ARG A 41 35.33 4.44 22.81
N ALA A 42 34.82 3.85 21.74
CA ALA A 42 33.66 4.34 20.97
C ALA A 42 32.92 3.15 20.35
N ASP A 43 32.56 2.18 21.19
CA ASP A 43 31.93 0.93 20.78
C ASP A 43 31.08 0.37 21.94
N ARG A 44 29.89 0.96 22.09
CA ARG A 44 28.72 0.63 22.94
C ARG A 44 27.85 1.89 23.13
N GLY A 45 26.57 1.81 22.80
CA GLY A 45 25.56 2.79 23.22
C GLY A 45 25.22 3.89 22.21
N ILE A 46 24.60 3.52 21.09
CA ILE A 46 23.75 4.43 20.28
C ILE A 46 22.32 3.87 20.33
N CYS A 47 21.67 4.07 21.49
CA CYS A 47 20.22 3.89 21.79
C CYS A 47 20.00 3.99 23.32
N ALA A 48 20.52 5.06 23.95
CA ALA A 48 20.35 5.29 25.38
C ALA A 48 20.17 6.80 25.66
N ARG A 49 18.96 7.22 26.01
CA ARG A 49 18.64 8.62 26.32
C ARG A 49 19.24 9.03 27.67
N PRO A 50 19.84 10.23 27.81
CA PRO A 50 20.16 10.80 29.12
C PRO A 50 18.87 11.23 29.84
N ARG A 51 18.83 11.09 31.17
CA ARG A 51 17.74 11.62 32.00
C ARG A 51 17.92 13.14 32.22
N PRO A 52 16.84 13.95 32.23
CA PRO A 52 16.93 15.37 32.57
C PRO A 52 17.24 15.57 34.06
N HIS A 53 17.99 16.62 34.38
CA HIS A 53 18.31 17.00 35.77
C HIS A 53 17.14 17.76 36.41
N LEU A 54 16.41 17.10 37.31
CA LEU A 54 15.54 17.78 38.27
C LEU A 54 16.38 18.38 39.40
N ARG A 55 16.17 19.68 39.69
CA ARG A 55 16.66 20.31 40.93
C ARG A 55 15.84 19.79 42.12
N GLN A 56 16.49 19.58 43.26
CA GLN A 56 15.83 19.23 44.53
C GLN A 56 15.81 20.41 45.49
N GLY A 57 14.80 20.45 46.37
CA GLY A 57 14.77 21.27 47.57
C GLY A 57 13.46 22.04 47.77
N PRO A 58 12.89 22.05 48.99
CA PRO A 58 12.90 21.02 50.03
C PRO A 58 11.48 20.41 50.25
N ALA A 59 11.34 19.52 51.23
CA ALA A 59 10.09 18.81 51.52
C ALA A 59 9.14 19.56 52.48
N HIS A 60 7.86 19.22 52.43
CA HIS A 60 6.93 19.28 53.56
C HIS A 60 5.85 18.18 53.44
N ASP A 61 5.04 18.04 54.48
CA ASP A 61 4.56 16.75 54.97
C ASP A 61 3.25 16.20 54.36
N ARG A 62 3.04 14.89 54.56
CA ARG A 62 1.74 14.22 54.33
C ARG A 62 0.84 14.35 55.57
N PRO A 63 -0.48 14.23 55.38
CA PRO A 63 -1.16 13.08 56.00
C PRO A 63 -1.89 12.18 54.99
N ALA A 64 -2.50 11.11 55.51
CA ALA A 64 -3.12 10.00 54.75
C ALA A 64 -4.68 10.14 54.68
N PRO A 65 -5.41 9.24 53.99
CA PRO A 65 -6.73 9.56 53.41
C PRO A 65 -7.94 9.21 54.28
N GLY A 66 -9.12 9.70 53.88
CA GLY A 66 -10.43 9.20 54.32
C GLY A 66 -11.60 9.78 53.53
N GLY A 67 -12.71 9.03 53.45
CA GLY A 67 -14.05 9.57 53.19
C GLY A 67 -14.49 9.79 51.73
N ALA A 68 -15.21 8.83 51.18
CA ALA A 68 -16.39 9.08 50.32
C ALA A 68 -17.66 8.81 51.17
N PRO A 69 -18.91 9.06 50.72
CA PRO A 69 -19.37 9.51 49.39
C PRO A 69 -20.47 10.61 49.42
N LEU A 70 -21.08 10.88 48.25
CA LEU A 70 -22.52 11.20 47.98
C LEU A 70 -22.88 12.51 47.25
N ALA A 71 -23.76 12.31 46.26
CA ALA A 71 -24.89 13.15 45.81
C ALA A 71 -24.69 14.62 45.35
N ALA A 72 -25.08 14.88 44.11
CA ALA A 72 -25.66 16.17 43.68
C ALA A 72 -27.15 16.24 44.06
N PRO A 73 -27.79 17.44 44.05
CA PRO A 73 -28.61 17.73 42.86
C PRO A 73 -28.75 19.22 42.45
N ARG A 74 -28.89 19.41 41.12
CA ARG A 74 -29.81 20.31 40.37
C ARG A 74 -29.98 21.81 40.68
N ASP A 75 -30.08 22.52 39.55
CA ASP A 75 -31.05 23.57 39.18
C ASP A 75 -30.75 25.08 39.34
N ARG A 76 -30.80 25.73 38.15
CA ARG A 76 -31.37 27.06 37.81
C ARG A 76 -30.51 28.33 37.74
N ALA A 77 -31.07 29.20 36.90
CA ALA A 77 -30.68 30.52 36.43
C ALA A 77 -30.58 31.58 37.58
N ASP A 78 -30.15 32.83 37.38
CA ASP A 78 -30.40 33.66 36.20
C ASP A 78 -29.45 34.87 35.98
N HIS A 79 -29.64 35.53 34.83
CA HIS A 79 -29.13 36.81 34.34
C HIS A 79 -28.40 37.76 35.32
N ARG A 80 -27.27 38.33 34.83
CA ARG A 80 -27.19 39.75 34.41
C ARG A 80 -25.86 40.12 33.70
N ARG A 81 -25.93 41.11 32.79
CA ARG A 81 -24.79 41.87 32.22
C ARG A 81 -24.91 43.33 32.63
N PRO A 82 -23.80 44.08 32.69
CA PRO A 82 -23.73 45.37 31.99
C PRO A 82 -22.62 45.45 30.92
N ARG A 83 -22.55 46.59 30.20
CA ARG A 83 -21.45 46.97 29.29
C ARG A 83 -20.79 48.30 29.78
N PRO A 84 -20.12 49.17 28.98
CA PRO A 84 -18.66 49.29 29.11
C PRO A 84 -18.11 50.73 29.34
N GLY A 85 -16.92 50.83 29.95
CA GLY A 85 -16.14 52.08 30.04
C GLY A 85 -15.30 52.39 28.78
N ARG A 86 -14.81 53.63 28.64
CA ARG A 86 -14.13 54.12 27.41
C ARG A 86 -12.95 55.06 27.69
N ARG A 87 -11.86 54.84 26.94
CA ARG A 87 -10.84 55.81 26.45
C ARG A 87 -9.95 56.55 27.45
N HIS A 88 -8.65 56.65 27.09
CA HIS A 88 -7.99 57.95 26.91
C HIS A 88 -6.91 57.88 25.79
N ARG A 89 -6.54 59.06 25.25
CA ARG A 89 -5.33 59.40 24.46
C ARG A 89 -4.67 60.59 25.19
N ALA A 90 -3.45 61.08 24.91
CA ALA A 90 -2.46 60.84 23.85
C ALA A 90 -1.03 60.70 24.50
N ASP A 91 0.17 60.87 23.92
CA ASP A 91 0.64 61.75 22.81
C ASP A 91 1.96 61.28 22.12
N ARG A 92 2.42 62.07 21.12
CA ARG A 92 3.66 61.96 20.32
C ARG A 92 4.20 63.40 20.06
N PRO A 93 5.48 63.70 19.71
CA PRO A 93 5.99 63.47 18.32
C PRO A 93 7.55 63.48 18.10
N ARG A 94 7.96 63.51 16.81
CA ARG A 94 9.28 63.93 16.21
C ARG A 94 10.49 62.97 16.26
N ASP A 95 11.53 63.09 15.40
CA ASP A 95 11.58 63.23 13.92
C ASP A 95 13.04 63.20 13.34
N ARG A 96 13.19 62.92 12.02
CA ARG A 96 14.36 63.12 11.09
C ARG A 96 15.44 62.00 10.85
N PRO A 97 15.85 61.79 9.56
CA PRO A 97 17.09 61.14 9.07
C PRO A 97 17.97 62.13 8.22
N PRO A 98 18.88 61.75 7.27
CA PRO A 98 19.92 60.70 7.12
C PRO A 98 21.35 61.33 6.90
N PRO A 99 22.37 60.60 6.37
CA PRO A 99 23.03 61.05 5.12
C PRO A 99 23.51 59.91 4.15
N VAL A 100 24.29 60.22 3.09
CA VAL A 100 24.45 59.42 1.84
C VAL A 100 25.86 59.49 1.18
N GLY A 101 26.34 58.39 0.55
CA GLY A 101 27.35 58.38 -0.55
C GLY A 101 28.71 57.73 -0.25
N ARG A 102 29.57 57.31 -1.21
CA ARG A 102 29.55 57.23 -2.70
C ARG A 102 30.43 56.05 -3.21
N GLY A 103 30.28 55.62 -4.49
CA GLY A 103 31.18 54.65 -5.19
C GLY A 103 32.43 55.31 -5.84
N PRO A 104 33.24 54.62 -6.71
CA PRO A 104 32.80 54.38 -8.11
C PRO A 104 33.46 53.23 -8.96
N GLY A 105 32.81 52.85 -10.08
CA GLY A 105 33.44 52.23 -11.29
C GLY A 105 33.62 50.69 -11.29
N ARG A 106 33.70 49.93 -12.41
CA ARG A 106 33.68 50.08 -13.90
C ARG A 106 33.39 48.64 -14.49
N VAL A 107 32.93 48.32 -15.72
CA VAL A 107 32.53 49.02 -16.97
C VAL A 107 31.58 48.14 -17.86
N ARG A 108 31.30 48.56 -19.11
CA ARG A 108 30.49 48.01 -20.25
C ARG A 108 30.87 46.58 -20.72
N ARG A 109 30.06 45.78 -21.46
CA ARG A 109 28.91 45.95 -22.43
C ARG A 109 28.05 44.64 -22.43
N GLY A 110 26.91 44.37 -23.11
CA GLY A 110 26.05 45.01 -24.14
C GLY A 110 26.36 44.53 -25.58
N PRO A 111 25.42 44.02 -26.44
CA PRO A 111 23.94 44.20 -26.52
C PRO A 111 23.12 42.87 -26.48
N HIS A 112 21.79 42.74 -26.61
CA HIS A 112 20.63 43.47 -27.21
C HIS A 112 19.34 43.18 -26.37
N ALA A 113 18.11 43.69 -26.54
CA ALA A 113 17.41 44.73 -27.34
C ALA A 113 16.15 45.21 -26.54
N ALA A 114 15.08 45.76 -27.18
CA ALA A 114 13.92 46.34 -26.45
C ALA A 114 12.53 46.24 -27.15
N ARG A 115 11.45 46.58 -26.41
CA ARG A 115 10.02 46.60 -26.82
C ARG A 115 9.49 48.03 -27.07
N ARG A 116 8.46 48.23 -27.91
CA ARG A 116 7.23 49.08 -27.67
C ARG A 116 6.19 49.04 -28.85
N ARG A 117 5.01 49.67 -28.64
CA ARG A 117 3.77 49.76 -29.50
C ARG A 117 3.72 51.14 -30.26
N PRO A 118 2.74 51.54 -31.14
CA PRO A 118 1.33 51.09 -31.37
C PRO A 118 0.77 51.10 -32.85
N ARG A 119 -0.57 51.29 -33.04
CA ARG A 119 -1.50 51.21 -34.23
C ARG A 119 -1.41 52.44 -35.22
N PRO A 120 -2.19 52.66 -36.34
CA PRO A 120 -3.53 52.13 -36.79
C PRO A 120 -3.88 52.02 -38.35
N ARG A 121 -5.20 51.97 -38.70
CA ARG A 121 -5.92 51.94 -40.04
C ARG A 121 -6.19 50.51 -40.62
N GLY A 122 -7.26 50.17 -41.39
CA GLY A 122 -8.44 50.87 -41.98
C GLY A 122 -9.78 50.06 -41.90
N ARG A 123 -10.84 50.31 -42.72
CA ARG A 123 -12.26 49.85 -42.47
C ARG A 123 -13.14 49.47 -43.74
N PRO A 124 -14.51 49.40 -43.77
CA PRO A 124 -15.31 48.23 -44.23
C PRO A 124 -16.25 48.52 -45.47
N PRO A 125 -17.30 47.69 -45.79
CA PRO A 125 -18.65 47.76 -45.16
C PRO A 125 -19.33 46.38 -44.90
N GLY A 126 -20.49 46.20 -44.24
CA GLY A 126 -21.49 47.09 -43.57
C GLY A 126 -21.89 46.54 -42.17
N GLY A 127 -23.14 46.53 -41.63
CA GLY A 127 -24.43 47.18 -41.97
C GLY A 127 -25.67 46.25 -41.79
N ALA A 128 -26.78 46.57 -41.10
CA ALA A 128 -27.09 47.64 -40.12
C ALA A 128 -28.32 47.34 -39.19
N ALA A 129 -28.35 47.98 -38.00
CA ALA A 129 -29.51 48.35 -37.13
C ALA A 129 -30.49 47.26 -36.57
N GLY A 130 -31.23 47.45 -35.45
CA GLY A 130 -31.45 48.62 -34.57
C GLY A 130 -31.46 48.29 -33.05
N ARG A 131 -32.05 49.14 -32.18
CA ARG A 131 -31.84 49.10 -30.69
C ARG A 131 -33.08 49.33 -29.80
N GLY A 132 -33.07 48.73 -28.60
CA GLY A 132 -33.58 49.32 -27.34
C GLY A 132 -34.77 48.62 -26.66
N ALA A 133 -35.12 48.87 -25.39
CA ALA A 133 -34.37 49.44 -24.24
C ALA A 133 -35.12 49.27 -22.89
N ARG A 134 -34.38 49.35 -21.76
CA ARG A 134 -34.82 49.64 -20.35
C ARG A 134 -35.63 48.60 -19.52
N ARG A 135 -35.07 48.33 -18.32
CA ARG A 135 -35.67 48.20 -16.97
C ARG A 135 -37.09 47.60 -16.78
N GLY A 136 -37.17 46.56 -15.92
CA GLY A 136 -38.38 46.23 -15.15
C GLY A 136 -38.11 45.16 -14.08
N ARG A 137 -38.61 45.34 -12.85
CA ARG A 137 -38.72 44.28 -11.82
C ARG A 137 -40.16 43.78 -11.81
N LEU A 138 -40.37 42.50 -11.49
CA LEU A 138 -41.37 42.11 -10.49
C LEU A 138 -41.11 40.70 -9.94
N ARG A 139 -41.74 40.39 -8.80
CA ARG A 139 -41.75 39.06 -8.15
C ARG A 139 -43.12 38.41 -8.38
N ARG A 140 -43.21 37.08 -8.25
CA ARG A 140 -44.05 36.45 -7.22
C ARG A 140 -43.67 34.97 -7.02
N ALA A 141 -44.17 34.40 -5.92
CA ALA A 141 -44.00 33.02 -5.50
C ALA A 141 -45.25 32.57 -4.73
N GLY A 142 -45.43 31.25 -4.57
CA GLY A 142 -46.53 30.62 -3.85
C GLY A 142 -47.72 30.23 -4.76
N GLY A 143 -48.41 29.09 -4.51
CA GLY A 143 -48.10 28.03 -3.54
C GLY A 143 -49.33 27.20 -3.10
N ALA A 144 -49.08 26.00 -2.57
CA ALA A 144 -50.05 25.05 -2.00
C ALA A 144 -51.10 24.47 -3.02
N ALA A 145 -51.81 23.35 -2.77
CA ALA A 145 -51.89 22.50 -1.57
C ALA A 145 -52.07 20.98 -1.91
N HIS A 146 -51.99 20.13 -0.88
CA HIS A 146 -52.35 18.70 -0.78
C HIS A 146 -53.90 18.51 -0.63
N PRO A 147 -54.48 17.27 -0.49
CA PRO A 147 -53.97 15.89 -0.63
C PRO A 147 -54.92 14.88 -1.38
N ALA A 148 -54.63 13.57 -1.27
CA ALA A 148 -55.56 12.41 -1.21
C ALA A 148 -56.07 11.70 -2.49
N ASP A 149 -55.37 10.61 -2.86
CA ASP A 149 -55.79 9.18 -2.75
C ASP A 149 -56.98 8.56 -3.56
N PRO A 150 -57.05 7.20 -3.70
CA PRO A 150 -57.55 6.45 -4.89
C PRO A 150 -59.02 5.93 -4.72
N PRO A 151 -59.59 4.91 -5.43
CA PRO A 151 -59.04 3.87 -6.33
C PRO A 151 -59.93 3.42 -7.55
N HIS A 152 -59.67 2.22 -8.10
CA HIS A 152 -60.49 1.38 -9.02
C HIS A 152 -60.57 1.78 -10.52
N ASP A 153 -60.74 0.87 -11.50
CA ASP A 153 -60.54 -0.60 -11.61
C ASP A 153 -60.50 -1.05 -13.11
N ARG A 154 -60.14 -2.31 -13.37
CA ARG A 154 -60.56 -3.20 -14.48
C ARG A 154 -60.35 -2.84 -15.98
N ARG A 155 -59.46 -3.64 -16.58
CA ARG A 155 -59.67 -4.55 -17.74
C ARG A 155 -60.55 -4.12 -18.94
N GLY A 156 -59.98 -4.29 -20.15
CA GLY A 156 -60.62 -5.09 -21.21
C GLY A 156 -60.76 -4.43 -22.59
N GLY A 157 -60.71 -5.27 -23.65
CA GLY A 157 -61.01 -4.88 -25.04
C GLY A 157 -60.00 -5.44 -26.05
N ALA A 158 -60.45 -6.32 -26.95
CA ALA A 158 -59.62 -6.86 -28.04
C ALA A 158 -60.46 -7.12 -29.30
N ALA A 159 -59.98 -6.60 -30.43
CA ALA A 159 -60.36 -6.90 -31.81
C ALA A 159 -59.40 -6.10 -32.74
N ALA A 160 -59.20 -6.37 -34.02
CA ALA A 160 -59.21 -7.56 -34.90
C ALA A 160 -59.12 -7.01 -36.36
N ASP A 161 -58.70 -7.84 -37.31
CA ASP A 161 -58.78 -7.65 -38.78
C ASP A 161 -57.99 -6.48 -39.44
N ALA A 162 -57.71 -6.49 -40.77
CA ALA A 162 -57.20 -7.55 -41.66
C ALA A 162 -56.86 -6.96 -43.07
N ALA A 163 -55.76 -7.44 -43.70
CA ALA A 163 -55.55 -7.52 -45.18
C ALA A 163 -55.53 -6.18 -46.01
N GLU A 164 -55.08 -6.07 -47.27
CA GLU A 164 -54.16 -6.89 -48.11
C GLU A 164 -53.38 -6.09 -49.21
N ARG A 165 -52.59 -6.83 -50.00
CA ARG A 165 -51.87 -6.63 -51.30
C ARG A 165 -52.59 -5.78 -52.39
N ALA A 166 -52.01 -5.35 -53.54
CA ALA A 166 -50.65 -5.24 -54.16
C ALA A 166 -50.76 -4.29 -55.41
N ALA A 167 -49.72 -3.93 -56.21
CA ALA A 167 -49.22 -4.66 -57.42
C ALA A 167 -48.25 -3.74 -58.25
N ARG A 168 -47.16 -4.21 -58.89
CA ARG A 168 -46.92 -4.58 -60.33
C ARG A 168 -47.01 -3.45 -61.40
N GLN A 169 -46.30 -3.41 -62.56
CA GLN A 169 -45.02 -3.98 -63.07
C GLN A 169 -44.75 -3.54 -64.56
N ARG A 170 -43.50 -3.64 -65.07
CA ARG A 170 -43.03 -3.83 -66.51
C ARG A 170 -42.60 -2.65 -67.41
N GLY A 171 -41.48 -2.86 -68.15
CA GLY A 171 -40.97 -2.09 -69.31
C GLY A 171 -39.63 -2.70 -69.85
N PRO A 172 -39.40 -2.99 -71.17
CA PRO A 172 -38.27 -3.90 -71.57
C PRO A 172 -37.42 -3.55 -72.83
N ARG A 173 -36.15 -4.04 -72.91
CA ARG A 173 -35.51 -4.85 -74.02
C ARG A 173 -33.95 -4.98 -73.89
N ARG A 174 -33.31 -5.71 -74.82
CA ARG A 174 -31.90 -6.28 -74.82
C ARG A 174 -31.04 -5.66 -75.97
N PRO A 175 -29.80 -6.12 -76.36
CA PRO A 175 -28.86 -7.21 -75.93
C PRO A 175 -27.38 -6.72 -75.74
N ARG A 176 -26.24 -7.47 -75.73
CA ARG A 176 -25.79 -8.87 -75.97
C ARG A 176 -24.63 -9.27 -74.99
N ALA A 177 -24.34 -10.58 -74.84
CA ALA A 177 -23.03 -11.27 -74.61
C ALA A 177 -21.96 -10.77 -73.59
N ARG A 178 -21.17 -11.58 -72.85
CA ARG A 178 -21.03 -13.05 -72.53
C ARG A 178 -20.29 -13.11 -71.16
N ALA A 179 -20.71 -13.84 -70.11
CA ALA A 179 -20.59 -15.30 -69.87
C ALA A 179 -19.12 -15.80 -69.69
N ARG A 180 -18.72 -16.66 -68.72
CA ARG A 180 -19.35 -17.30 -67.52
C ARG A 180 -18.23 -18.00 -66.65
N PRO A 181 -18.49 -19.10 -65.90
CA PRO A 181 -18.79 -19.26 -64.46
C PRO A 181 -17.51 -19.61 -63.61
N GLY A 182 -17.50 -20.18 -62.38
CA GLY A 182 -18.53 -20.81 -61.53
C GLY A 182 -18.02 -21.23 -60.14
N ARG A 183 -18.88 -21.86 -59.31
CA ARG A 183 -18.61 -22.27 -57.91
C ARG A 183 -18.07 -23.71 -57.81
N GLY A 184 -17.36 -24.04 -56.72
CA GLY A 184 -17.02 -25.41 -56.29
C GLY A 184 -16.34 -25.42 -54.93
N ALA A 185 -16.50 -26.50 -54.13
CA ALA A 185 -16.00 -26.58 -52.76
C ALA A 185 -15.43 -27.96 -52.39
N ALA A 186 -14.67 -27.99 -51.28
CA ALA A 186 -14.19 -29.15 -50.51
C ALA A 186 -13.17 -30.12 -51.14
N ARG A 187 -12.01 -30.29 -50.48
CA ARG A 187 -11.51 -31.56 -49.88
C ARG A 187 -10.08 -31.39 -49.30
N ARG A 188 -9.77 -32.13 -48.22
CA ARG A 188 -8.41 -32.58 -47.84
C ARG A 188 -8.14 -33.93 -48.57
N PRO A 189 -6.89 -34.31 -48.93
CA PRO A 189 -6.02 -34.99 -47.95
C PRO A 189 -4.47 -34.82 -48.09
N ASP A 190 -3.80 -35.02 -46.95
CA ASP A 190 -2.54 -35.73 -46.64
C ASP A 190 -1.22 -35.66 -47.47
N ARG A 191 -0.11 -35.82 -46.71
CA ARG A 191 1.29 -36.20 -47.03
C ARG A 191 1.90 -36.07 -48.44
N GLY A 192 3.04 -35.37 -48.51
CA GLY A 192 4.10 -35.56 -49.51
C GLY A 192 5.49 -35.08 -49.02
N ARG A 193 6.55 -35.88 -49.21
CA ARG A 193 7.97 -35.51 -48.92
C ARG A 193 8.61 -34.94 -50.20
N GLY A 194 9.57 -33.99 -50.14
CA GLY A 194 10.06 -33.37 -51.40
C GLY A 194 11.42 -32.66 -51.55
N ALA A 195 12.15 -32.24 -50.51
CA ALA A 195 13.58 -31.85 -50.57
C ALA A 195 14.06 -30.63 -51.43
N ARG A 196 15.34 -30.26 -51.17
CA ARG A 196 16.31 -29.45 -51.95
C ARG A 196 16.27 -27.90 -51.97
N ARG A 197 17.31 -27.34 -51.31
CA ARG A 197 18.27 -26.30 -51.82
C ARG A 197 17.78 -24.83 -51.93
N LEU A 198 18.62 -23.78 -51.85
CA LEU A 198 20.01 -23.57 -51.36
C LEU A 198 20.28 -22.05 -51.18
N ARG A 199 21.04 -21.66 -50.13
CA ARG A 199 21.72 -20.34 -49.94
C ARG A 199 20.79 -19.11 -49.76
N GLY A 200 21.19 -18.05 -49.02
CA GLY A 200 22.31 -17.93 -48.09
C GLY A 200 22.69 -16.48 -47.71
N ARG A 201 23.47 -16.34 -46.63
CA ARG A 201 24.28 -15.17 -46.19
C ARG A 201 23.59 -13.81 -45.96
N ALA A 202 23.47 -13.45 -44.68
CA ALA A 202 23.78 -12.10 -44.17
C ALA A 202 24.62 -12.26 -42.88
N ALA A 203 25.42 -11.25 -42.52
CA ALA A 203 26.33 -11.26 -41.36
C ALA A 203 26.68 -9.81 -40.94
N PRO A 204 27.49 -9.57 -39.90
CA PRO A 204 27.14 -9.77 -38.49
C PRO A 204 27.30 -8.47 -37.67
N ARG A 205 27.07 -8.52 -36.35
CA ARG A 205 27.59 -7.53 -35.40
C ARG A 205 28.41 -8.19 -34.28
N VAL A 206 29.27 -7.39 -33.65
CA VAL A 206 30.47 -7.84 -32.93
C VAL A 206 30.29 -7.81 -31.42
N VAL A 207 30.88 -8.79 -30.72
CA VAL A 207 31.15 -8.78 -29.28
C VAL A 207 32.63 -9.07 -29.07
N PRO A 208 33.38 -8.32 -28.22
CA PRO A 208 34.78 -8.58 -27.93
C PRO A 208 34.99 -9.75 -26.94
N PRO A 209 36.16 -10.41 -26.91
CA PRO A 209 36.31 -11.76 -26.34
C PRO A 209 36.87 -11.82 -24.90
N VAL A 210 36.62 -12.96 -24.26
CA VAL A 210 37.44 -13.50 -23.15
C VAL A 210 38.41 -14.54 -23.74
N GLY A 211 39.65 -14.59 -23.25
CA GLY A 211 40.72 -15.44 -23.80
C GLY A 211 40.66 -16.92 -23.39
N HIS A 212 41.22 -17.78 -24.26
CA HIS A 212 41.60 -19.17 -23.96
C HIS A 212 42.74 -19.23 -22.90
N ALA A 213 43.19 -20.36 -22.35
CA ALA A 213 43.40 -21.71 -22.92
C ALA A 213 43.70 -22.72 -21.76
N GLU A 214 43.85 -24.05 -21.92
CA GLU A 214 43.50 -25.05 -22.94
C GLU A 214 43.67 -26.46 -22.32
N ARG A 215 42.94 -27.49 -22.81
CA ARG A 215 43.30 -28.94 -22.82
C ARG A 215 43.55 -29.67 -21.47
N ALA A 216 43.33 -30.98 -21.32
CA ALA A 216 42.60 -32.00 -22.07
C ALA A 216 42.38 -33.25 -21.17
N GLY A 217 41.66 -34.27 -21.64
CA GLY A 217 41.77 -35.64 -21.11
C GLY A 217 40.59 -36.18 -20.28
N LEU A 218 39.65 -36.86 -20.95
CA LEU A 218 38.81 -37.93 -20.39
C LEU A 218 39.64 -39.25 -20.33
N PRO A 219 39.20 -40.39 -19.72
CA PRO A 219 37.82 -40.71 -19.27
C PRO A 219 37.63 -41.46 -17.91
N ALA A 220 36.40 -41.33 -17.38
CA ALA A 220 35.49 -42.34 -16.81
C ALA A 220 35.91 -43.44 -15.79
N HIS A 221 35.04 -43.58 -14.77
CA HIS A 221 34.62 -44.79 -14.02
C HIS A 221 35.64 -45.69 -13.27
N VAL A 222 35.36 -45.93 -11.98
CA VAL A 222 34.88 -47.24 -11.45
C VAL A 222 34.44 -47.11 -9.98
N ARG A 223 33.46 -47.92 -9.54
CA ARG A 223 33.05 -48.08 -8.13
C ARG A 223 33.86 -49.20 -7.45
N ARG A 224 34.34 -49.03 -6.19
CA ARG A 224 34.26 -50.09 -5.16
C ARG A 224 34.53 -49.62 -3.72
N ARG A 225 34.19 -50.50 -2.76
CA ARG A 225 34.31 -50.34 -1.30
C ARG A 225 35.72 -50.70 -0.81
N GLY A 226 36.13 -50.14 0.34
CA GLY A 226 37.24 -50.65 1.16
C GLY A 226 37.14 -50.18 2.61
N ARG A 227 37.26 -51.09 3.59
CA ARG A 227 37.49 -50.80 5.02
C ARG A 227 38.95 -51.08 5.36
N LEU A 228 39.52 -50.43 6.39
CA LEU A 228 40.07 -51.10 7.59
C LEU A 228 40.70 -50.10 8.60
N ALA A 229 41.10 -50.60 9.78
CA ALA A 229 41.77 -49.86 10.87
C ALA A 229 43.24 -49.52 10.54
N GLY A 230 43.98 -48.67 11.26
CA GLY A 230 43.69 -47.91 12.50
C GLY A 230 44.56 -48.36 13.70
N ARG A 231 45.33 -47.44 14.34
CA ARG A 231 46.01 -47.65 15.65
C ARG A 231 46.66 -46.37 16.23
N ALA A 232 46.73 -46.33 17.58
CA ALA A 232 47.66 -45.59 18.46
C ALA A 232 47.69 -44.04 18.50
N GLY A 233 47.89 -43.50 19.72
CA GLY A 233 48.22 -42.10 20.02
C GLY A 233 49.74 -41.89 20.24
N PRO A 234 50.18 -40.85 21.00
CA PRO A 234 49.79 -40.65 22.40
C PRO A 234 49.42 -39.19 22.80
N ALA A 235 49.23 -38.94 24.10
CA ALA A 235 48.75 -37.67 24.66
C ALA A 235 49.81 -36.90 25.50
N VAL A 236 49.60 -35.59 25.68
CA VAL A 236 50.38 -34.71 26.59
C VAL A 236 49.42 -33.86 27.45
N ARG A 237 49.88 -33.39 28.63
CA ARG A 237 49.06 -32.91 29.75
C ARG A 237 48.76 -31.39 29.77
N ARG A 238 47.73 -31.03 30.56
CA ARG A 238 47.49 -29.72 31.23
C ARG A 238 48.63 -29.43 32.27
N GLN A 239 48.89 -28.27 32.90
CA GLN A 239 48.23 -26.96 33.19
C GLN A 239 49.36 -26.02 33.78
N PRO A 240 49.18 -24.95 34.62
CA PRO A 240 48.20 -23.84 34.72
C PRO A 240 48.79 -22.40 34.98
N ARG A 241 47.95 -21.33 34.81
CA ARG A 241 47.93 -20.03 35.58
C ARG A 241 49.12 -19.02 35.40
N PRO A 242 49.07 -17.75 35.91
CA PRO A 242 48.13 -17.15 36.89
C PRO A 242 47.45 -15.78 36.60
N LEU A 243 46.30 -15.60 37.27
CA LEU A 243 45.67 -14.41 37.91
C LEU A 243 46.06 -12.96 37.55
N CYS A 244 45.04 -12.11 37.42
CA CYS A 244 44.95 -10.86 38.21
C CYS A 244 43.49 -10.39 38.46
N ARG A 245 43.29 -9.61 39.53
CA ARG A 245 42.01 -9.08 40.08
C ARG A 245 41.59 -7.79 39.33
N GLY A 246 40.36 -7.25 39.37
CA GLY A 246 39.09 -7.64 40.03
C GLY A 246 38.17 -6.40 40.22
N ALA A 247 36.85 -6.52 40.02
CA ALA A 247 35.84 -5.44 40.22
C ALA A 247 34.43 -6.05 40.44
N PRO A 248 33.47 -5.36 41.10
CA PRO A 248 32.33 -6.01 41.75
C PRO A 248 31.14 -6.33 40.84
N ALA A 249 30.33 -7.31 41.26
CA ALA A 249 29.09 -7.71 40.61
C ALA A 249 27.86 -6.97 41.18
N ALA A 250 26.93 -6.59 40.29
CA ALA A 250 25.57 -6.23 40.66
C ALA A 250 24.65 -7.44 40.44
N GLN A 251 23.77 -7.74 41.41
CA GLN A 251 22.92 -8.93 41.36
C GLN A 251 21.82 -8.82 40.30
N ARG A 252 22.03 -9.44 39.14
CA ARG A 252 20.90 -9.87 38.28
C ARG A 252 20.35 -11.19 38.83
N ARG A 253 19.21 -11.13 39.53
CA ARG A 253 18.41 -12.33 39.82
C ARG A 253 17.86 -12.85 38.49
N GLY A 254 18.35 -13.99 38.02
CA GLY A 254 17.80 -14.66 36.85
C GLY A 254 16.52 -15.41 37.23
N GLN A 255 15.37 -15.01 36.68
CA GLN A 255 14.20 -15.87 36.59
C GLN A 255 14.22 -16.60 35.25
N ALA A 256 14.96 -17.71 35.22
CA ALA A 256 14.77 -18.74 34.19
C ALA A 256 13.47 -19.50 34.50
N ALA A 257 12.33 -18.85 34.28
CA ALA A 257 11.02 -19.47 34.41
C ALA A 257 10.91 -20.60 33.38
N ARG A 258 10.80 -21.84 33.86
CA ARG A 258 10.59 -23.00 32.98
C ARG A 258 9.15 -22.97 32.46
N LEU A 259 8.96 -23.11 31.15
CA LEU A 259 7.66 -23.34 30.53
C LEU A 259 7.09 -24.71 30.98
N ARG A 260 6.44 -24.71 32.14
CA ARG A 260 5.60 -25.77 32.72
C ARG A 260 4.55 -25.11 33.62
N GLY A 261 3.46 -24.63 33.01
CA GLY A 261 2.45 -23.86 33.74
C GLY A 261 1.38 -23.17 32.89
N PHE A 262 1.23 -23.51 31.61
CA PHE A 262 0.12 -23.05 30.77
C PHE A 262 -0.58 -24.25 30.12
N THR A 263 -1.34 -24.99 30.92
CA THR A 263 -2.42 -25.84 30.41
C THR A 263 -3.61 -24.93 30.12
N ALA A 264 -3.52 -24.18 29.01
CA ALA A 264 -4.62 -23.36 28.54
C ALA A 264 -5.70 -24.26 27.94
N GLU A 265 -6.71 -24.64 28.73
CA GLU A 265 -7.95 -25.26 28.23
C GLU A 265 -8.86 -24.24 27.49
N GLY A 266 -8.24 -23.21 26.90
CA GLY A 266 -8.88 -22.27 25.99
C GLY A 266 -9.04 -22.90 24.61
N ARG A 267 -10.10 -23.69 24.43
CA ARG A 267 -10.57 -24.01 23.07
C ARG A 267 -10.89 -22.69 22.36
N LEU A 268 -10.50 -22.55 21.10
CA LEU A 268 -11.10 -21.50 20.25
C LEU A 268 -12.61 -21.72 20.29
N THR A 269 -13.37 -20.72 20.74
CA THR A 269 -14.82 -20.83 20.87
C THR A 269 -15.44 -20.91 19.48
N CYS A 270 -15.90 -22.10 19.12
CA CYS A 270 -16.72 -22.31 17.93
C CYS A 270 -17.96 -21.40 18.00
N ALA A 271 -18.39 -20.87 16.85
CA ALA A 271 -19.67 -20.18 16.74
C ALA A 271 -20.82 -21.12 17.18
N PRO A 272 -21.93 -20.58 17.74
CA PRO A 272 -23.00 -21.39 18.30
C PRO A 272 -23.68 -22.26 17.22
N GLU A 273 -23.66 -23.58 17.42
CA GLU A 273 -24.37 -24.55 16.58
C GLU A 273 -25.85 -24.63 17.01
N GLY A 274 -26.80 -24.50 16.08
CA GLY A 274 -28.23 -24.65 16.44
C GLY A 274 -29.28 -24.00 15.55
N VAL A 275 -29.05 -23.80 14.24
CA VAL A 275 -30.10 -23.35 13.30
C VAL A 275 -30.20 -24.31 12.12
N ALA A 276 -31.42 -24.67 11.73
CA ALA A 276 -31.66 -25.56 10.60
C ALA A 276 -31.27 -24.86 9.27
N VAL A 277 -30.25 -25.41 8.59
CA VAL A 277 -29.76 -24.87 7.33
C VAL A 277 -30.70 -25.27 6.19
N THR A 278 -31.70 -24.43 5.93
CA THR A 278 -32.29 -24.33 4.59
C THR A 278 -31.17 -23.95 3.62
N VAL A 279 -30.90 -24.78 2.61
CA VAL A 279 -29.88 -24.47 1.60
C VAL A 279 -30.42 -23.38 0.66
N THR A 280 -30.26 -22.14 1.08
CA THR A 280 -30.38 -20.97 0.20
C THR A 280 -29.26 -21.01 -0.85
N LYS A 281 -29.52 -20.46 -2.04
CA LYS A 281 -28.46 -20.23 -3.02
C LYS A 281 -27.46 -19.25 -2.39
N THR A 282 -26.19 -19.66 -2.27
CA THR A 282 -25.11 -18.78 -1.78
C THR A 282 -25.08 -17.51 -2.61
N ASP A 283 -25.03 -16.34 -1.95
CA ASP A 283 -24.87 -15.07 -2.63
C ASP A 283 -23.54 -15.05 -3.39
N ALA A 284 -23.53 -14.57 -4.63
CA ALA A 284 -22.31 -14.43 -5.40
C ALA A 284 -21.34 -13.41 -4.77
N ALA A 285 -21.84 -12.46 -3.99
CA ALA A 285 -21.03 -11.54 -3.20
C ALA A 285 -20.31 -12.22 -2.01
N ASP A 286 -20.76 -13.41 -1.56
CA ASP A 286 -20.08 -14.17 -0.51
C ASP A 286 -18.93 -15.05 -1.05
N LEU A 287 -18.82 -15.24 -2.37
CA LEU A 287 -17.82 -16.11 -3.00
C LEU A 287 -16.43 -15.48 -3.04
N THR A 288 -15.40 -16.27 -2.74
CA THR A 288 -13.98 -15.87 -2.93
C THR A 288 -13.64 -15.68 -4.41
N ALA A 289 -12.58 -14.94 -4.73
CA ALA A 289 -12.14 -14.81 -6.13
C ALA A 289 -11.86 -16.18 -6.78
N ALA A 290 -11.22 -17.10 -6.04
CA ALA A 290 -11.01 -18.48 -6.43
C ALA A 290 -12.29 -19.35 -6.55
N GLU A 291 -13.44 -18.88 -6.07
CA GLU A 291 -14.76 -19.51 -6.30
C GLU A 291 -15.45 -18.92 -7.51
N LEU A 292 -15.53 -17.58 -7.60
CA LEU A 292 -16.04 -16.89 -8.78
C LEU A 292 -15.39 -17.42 -10.06
N LEU A 293 -14.06 -17.55 -10.07
CA LEU A 293 -13.32 -18.11 -11.21
C LEU A 293 -13.67 -19.57 -11.54
N ARG A 294 -14.05 -20.40 -10.55
CA ARG A 294 -14.49 -21.78 -10.76
C ARG A 294 -15.92 -21.82 -11.30
N GLU A 295 -16.85 -21.06 -10.73
CA GLU A 295 -18.24 -20.99 -11.21
C GLU A 295 -18.31 -20.37 -12.62
N TYR A 296 -17.48 -19.37 -12.93
CA TYR A 296 -17.31 -18.81 -14.27
C TYR A 296 -16.70 -19.79 -15.28
N ALA A 297 -15.98 -20.83 -14.83
CA ALA A 297 -15.41 -21.88 -15.67
C ALA A 297 -16.37 -23.06 -15.85
N ALA A 298 -17.21 -23.34 -14.84
CA ALA A 298 -18.31 -24.30 -14.92
C ALA A 298 -19.52 -23.76 -15.71
N GLY A 299 -19.66 -22.45 -15.85
CA GLY A 299 -20.81 -21.79 -16.48
C GLY A 299 -22.05 -21.71 -15.57
N THR A 300 -21.86 -21.93 -14.27
CA THR A 300 -22.90 -21.89 -13.22
C THR A 300 -23.18 -20.48 -12.69
N LEU A 301 -22.25 -19.54 -12.94
CA LEU A 301 -22.35 -18.13 -12.62
C LEU A 301 -21.67 -17.31 -13.73
N SER A 302 -22.20 -16.13 -14.05
CA SER A 302 -21.54 -15.16 -14.92
C SER A 302 -20.84 -14.03 -14.15
N PRO A 303 -19.80 -13.39 -14.74
CA PRO A 303 -19.23 -12.16 -14.18
C PRO A 303 -20.24 -11.04 -13.95
N VAL A 304 -21.32 -10.99 -14.73
CA VAL A 304 -22.38 -9.98 -14.62
C VAL A 304 -23.24 -10.21 -13.37
N GLU A 305 -23.61 -11.46 -13.07
CA GLU A 305 -24.35 -11.80 -11.84
C GLU A 305 -23.51 -11.53 -10.59
N ALA A 306 -22.21 -11.86 -10.61
CA ALA A 306 -21.31 -11.58 -9.49
C ALA A 306 -21.07 -10.08 -9.28
N ALA A 307 -20.91 -9.31 -10.37
CA ALA A 307 -20.81 -7.86 -10.31
C ALA A 307 -22.10 -7.21 -9.79
N GLN A 308 -23.28 -7.70 -10.23
CA GLN A 308 -24.57 -7.21 -9.73
C GLN A 308 -24.73 -7.51 -8.25
N ALA A 309 -24.47 -8.74 -7.80
CA ALA A 309 -24.56 -9.11 -6.38
C ALA A 309 -23.66 -8.25 -5.47
N VAL A 310 -22.46 -7.91 -5.94
CA VAL A 310 -21.55 -6.98 -5.24
C VAL A 310 -22.12 -5.56 -5.18
N LEU A 311 -22.72 -5.05 -6.25
CA LEU A 311 -23.39 -3.74 -6.27
C LEU A 311 -24.63 -3.71 -5.36
N ASP A 312 -25.46 -4.76 -5.39
CA ASP A 312 -26.64 -4.91 -4.54
C ASP A 312 -26.25 -4.96 -3.04
N ARG A 313 -25.09 -5.56 -2.74
CA ARG A 313 -24.51 -5.59 -1.39
C ARG A 313 -23.97 -4.23 -0.96
N ILE A 314 -23.36 -3.47 -1.86
CA ILE A 314 -22.93 -2.08 -1.61
C ILE A 314 -24.13 -1.16 -1.34
N GLU A 315 -25.19 -1.21 -2.15
CA GLU A 315 -26.37 -0.36 -1.96
C GLU A 315 -27.04 -0.60 -0.60
N ARG A 316 -27.02 -1.84 -0.11
CA ARG A 316 -27.61 -2.23 1.18
C ARG A 316 -26.71 -1.90 2.39
N ASP A 317 -25.42 -2.23 2.31
CA ASP A 317 -24.55 -2.26 3.50
C ASP A 317 -23.64 -1.02 3.62
N ASP A 318 -23.20 -0.41 2.52
CA ASP A 318 -22.29 0.75 2.57
C ASP A 318 -22.87 2.00 3.25
N PRO A 319 -24.20 2.30 3.23
CA PRO A 319 -24.76 3.40 4.00
C PRO A 319 -24.51 3.31 5.52
N ALA A 320 -24.24 2.11 6.06
CA ALA A 320 -23.88 1.89 7.46
C ALA A 320 -22.35 1.84 7.70
N LEU A 321 -21.55 1.62 6.65
CA LEU A 321 -20.11 1.37 6.73
C LEU A 321 -19.25 2.53 6.22
N ASN A 322 -19.72 3.26 5.20
CA ASN A 322 -19.03 4.36 4.53
C ASN A 322 -17.63 3.95 4.05
N ALA A 323 -17.54 2.82 3.37
CA ALA A 323 -16.31 2.20 2.89
C ALA A 323 -15.94 2.63 1.46
N PHE A 324 -16.89 3.11 0.67
CA PHE A 324 -16.65 3.68 -0.66
C PHE A 324 -16.75 5.21 -0.68
N CYS A 325 -15.90 5.85 -1.49
CA CYS A 325 -16.01 7.28 -1.84
C CYS A 325 -16.41 7.50 -3.31
N LEU A 326 -16.44 6.44 -4.11
CA LEU A 326 -17.00 6.39 -5.46
C LEU A 326 -17.44 4.94 -5.74
N VAL A 327 -18.63 4.78 -6.28
CA VAL A 327 -19.15 3.52 -6.85
C VAL A 327 -19.66 3.85 -8.25
N ASP A 328 -19.32 3.04 -9.25
CA ASP A 328 -19.68 3.29 -10.64
C ASP A 328 -20.23 2.00 -11.26
N ALA A 329 -21.53 1.80 -11.06
CA ALA A 329 -22.27 0.63 -11.51
C ALA A 329 -22.26 0.45 -13.04
N GLU A 330 -22.18 1.55 -13.81
CA GLU A 330 -22.15 1.51 -15.28
C GLU A 330 -20.82 0.92 -15.76
N THR A 331 -19.69 1.48 -15.31
CA THR A 331 -18.36 0.92 -15.60
C THR A 331 -18.22 -0.51 -15.05
N THR A 332 -18.72 -0.78 -13.84
CA THR A 332 -18.67 -2.11 -13.22
C THR A 332 -19.37 -3.15 -14.11
N LEU A 333 -20.61 -2.88 -14.52
CA LEU A 333 -21.40 -3.83 -15.31
C LEU A 333 -20.89 -3.95 -16.75
N ASP A 334 -20.36 -2.90 -17.37
CA ASP A 334 -19.76 -3.01 -18.71
C ASP A 334 -18.43 -3.76 -18.72
N MET A 335 -17.59 -3.60 -17.69
CA MET A 335 -16.41 -4.44 -17.50
C MET A 335 -16.79 -5.91 -17.29
N ALA A 336 -17.85 -6.18 -16.51
CA ALA A 336 -18.36 -7.52 -16.28
C ALA A 336 -18.99 -8.16 -17.55
N ARG A 337 -19.76 -7.40 -18.32
CA ARG A 337 -20.30 -7.82 -19.62
C ARG A 337 -19.16 -8.19 -20.55
N ALA A 338 -18.14 -7.34 -20.66
CA ALA A 338 -16.97 -7.61 -21.50
C ALA A 338 -16.21 -8.89 -21.08
N ALA A 339 -16.17 -9.22 -19.79
CA ALA A 339 -15.59 -10.47 -19.28
C ALA A 339 -16.45 -11.70 -19.63
N ALA A 340 -17.78 -11.61 -19.45
CA ALA A 340 -18.71 -12.66 -19.86
C ALA A 340 -18.62 -12.93 -21.38
N ASP A 341 -18.51 -11.87 -22.18
CA ASP A 341 -18.37 -11.90 -23.63
C ASP A 341 -17.08 -12.62 -24.09
N ARG A 342 -15.97 -12.43 -23.37
CA ARG A 342 -14.72 -13.16 -23.59
C ARG A 342 -14.89 -14.65 -23.27
N ARG A 343 -15.44 -14.95 -22.09
CA ARG A 343 -15.65 -16.33 -21.60
C ARG A 343 -16.58 -17.13 -22.51
N ALA A 344 -17.67 -16.52 -22.99
CA ALA A 344 -18.60 -17.13 -23.96
C ALA A 344 -17.95 -17.47 -25.32
N ARG A 345 -16.79 -16.87 -25.65
CA ARG A 345 -15.97 -17.19 -26.83
C ARG A 345 -14.78 -18.12 -26.51
N GLY A 346 -14.70 -18.67 -25.30
CA GLY A 346 -13.62 -19.54 -24.86
C GLY A 346 -12.29 -18.82 -24.60
N ALA A 347 -12.34 -17.54 -24.21
CA ALA A 347 -11.16 -16.71 -23.97
C ALA A 347 -11.23 -15.94 -22.63
N THR A 348 -10.07 -15.56 -22.12
CA THR A 348 -9.91 -14.63 -20.98
C THR A 348 -8.72 -13.71 -21.23
N LEU A 349 -8.68 -12.55 -20.56
CA LEU A 349 -7.51 -11.66 -20.53
C LEU A 349 -6.44 -12.15 -19.55
N GLY A 350 -6.84 -12.66 -18.39
CA GLY A 350 -5.94 -13.06 -17.31
C GLY A 350 -6.61 -13.92 -16.25
N PRO A 351 -5.91 -14.26 -15.16
CA PRO A 351 -6.43 -15.12 -14.09
C PRO A 351 -7.54 -14.47 -13.27
N LEU A 352 -7.72 -13.14 -13.34
CA LEU A 352 -8.77 -12.40 -12.64
C LEU A 352 -9.91 -11.93 -13.57
N ASP A 353 -10.01 -12.45 -14.80
CA ASP A 353 -10.96 -11.94 -15.80
C ASP A 353 -12.43 -12.14 -15.36
N GLY A 354 -13.10 -11.03 -15.03
CA GLY A 354 -14.46 -11.01 -14.48
C GLY A 354 -14.57 -10.96 -12.95
N VAL A 355 -13.47 -10.90 -12.20
CA VAL A 355 -13.50 -10.85 -10.71
C VAL A 355 -13.71 -9.40 -10.24
N PRO A 356 -14.72 -9.09 -9.39
CA PRO A 356 -14.90 -7.76 -8.81
C PRO A 356 -13.74 -7.35 -7.90
N VAL A 357 -13.27 -6.11 -8.01
CA VAL A 357 -12.17 -5.54 -7.21
C VAL A 357 -12.40 -4.05 -6.89
N SER A 358 -12.08 -3.66 -5.65
CA SER A 358 -12.13 -2.26 -5.20
C SER A 358 -10.74 -1.64 -5.04
N ILE A 359 -10.63 -0.32 -5.18
CA ILE A 359 -9.33 0.38 -5.30
C ILE A 359 -9.26 1.53 -4.29
N LYS A 360 -8.32 1.50 -3.33
CA LYS A 360 -8.14 2.61 -2.38
C LYS A 360 -7.87 3.94 -3.08
N ASP A 361 -8.53 5.00 -2.63
CA ASP A 361 -8.53 6.34 -3.25
C ASP A 361 -7.20 7.14 -3.19
N VAL A 362 -6.07 6.45 -3.01
CA VAL A 362 -4.71 7.01 -3.23
C VAL A 362 -4.06 6.53 -4.52
N LEU A 363 -4.57 5.45 -5.13
CA LEU A 363 -4.08 4.89 -6.38
C LEU A 363 -4.79 5.57 -7.56
N LEU A 364 -4.01 6.07 -8.51
CA LEU A 364 -4.56 6.63 -9.76
C LEU A 364 -5.34 5.54 -10.50
N THR A 365 -6.53 5.89 -10.97
CA THR A 365 -7.41 5.00 -11.71
C THR A 365 -7.95 5.77 -12.91
N ARG A 366 -7.64 5.31 -14.12
CA ARG A 366 -8.03 5.98 -15.35
C ARG A 366 -9.55 6.00 -15.50
N GLY A 367 -10.09 7.20 -15.72
CA GLY A 367 -11.52 7.51 -15.76
C GLY A 367 -12.13 7.91 -14.42
N TRP A 368 -11.47 7.67 -13.28
CA TRP A 368 -12.03 7.90 -11.94
C TRP A 368 -11.20 8.90 -11.11
N PRO A 369 -11.86 9.83 -10.39
CA PRO A 369 -11.16 10.74 -9.50
C PRO A 369 -10.34 10.01 -8.43
N THR A 370 -9.25 10.65 -8.01
CA THR A 370 -8.36 10.15 -6.94
C THR A 370 -8.11 11.26 -5.93
N LEU A 371 -9.06 11.41 -5.00
CA LEU A 371 -9.22 12.56 -4.11
C LEU A 371 -8.50 12.39 -2.77
N ARG A 372 -8.05 11.18 -2.45
CA ARG A 372 -7.22 10.85 -1.27
C ARG A 372 -7.91 11.21 0.04
N GLY A 373 -9.24 11.14 0.09
CA GLY A 373 -10.06 11.59 1.23
C GLY A 373 -10.04 13.11 1.47
N SER A 374 -9.53 13.91 0.53
CA SER A 374 -9.32 15.35 0.69
C SER A 374 -10.32 16.20 -0.09
N THR A 375 -10.66 17.36 0.48
CA THR A 375 -11.40 18.43 -0.22
C THR A 375 -10.48 19.44 -0.93
N THR A 376 -9.16 19.21 -0.97
CA THR A 376 -8.19 20.11 -1.64
C THR A 376 -7.81 19.66 -3.05
N ILE A 377 -8.29 18.50 -3.51
CA ILE A 377 -8.10 17.99 -4.87
C ILE A 377 -9.36 18.27 -5.70
N ASP A 378 -9.18 18.77 -6.93
CA ASP A 378 -10.28 19.04 -7.86
C ASP A 378 -10.75 17.74 -8.53
N PRO A 379 -12.02 17.30 -8.35
CA PRO A 379 -12.54 16.10 -9.02
C PRO A 379 -12.63 16.22 -10.55
N ALA A 380 -12.55 17.42 -11.12
CA ALA A 380 -12.52 17.63 -12.57
C ALA A 380 -11.10 17.52 -13.19
N GLY A 381 -10.09 17.11 -12.42
CA GLY A 381 -8.72 16.91 -12.91
C GLY A 381 -8.59 15.85 -14.02
N PRO A 382 -7.46 15.82 -14.76
CA PRO A 382 -7.20 14.80 -15.77
C PRO A 382 -6.90 13.44 -15.12
N TRP A 383 -7.88 12.54 -15.16
CA TRP A 383 -7.78 11.17 -14.64
C TRP A 383 -7.39 10.18 -15.75
N ASP A 384 -6.30 10.50 -16.45
CA ASP A 384 -5.93 9.84 -17.72
C ASP A 384 -5.01 8.61 -17.55
N GLU A 385 -4.50 8.35 -16.33
CA GLU A 385 -3.55 7.27 -16.02
C GLU A 385 -4.06 6.31 -14.94
N ASP A 386 -3.71 5.02 -15.11
CA ASP A 386 -3.78 4.01 -14.06
C ASP A 386 -2.43 3.90 -13.34
N ALA A 387 -2.44 3.80 -12.00
CA ALA A 387 -1.29 3.35 -11.21
C ALA A 387 -0.88 1.91 -11.64
N PRO A 388 0.37 1.46 -11.42
CA PRO A 388 0.86 0.20 -11.99
C PRO A 388 0.01 -1.03 -11.61
N SER A 389 -0.36 -1.16 -10.34
CA SER A 389 -1.24 -2.24 -9.86
C SER A 389 -2.65 -2.17 -10.46
N VAL A 390 -3.17 -0.97 -10.68
CA VAL A 390 -4.48 -0.75 -11.31
C VAL A 390 -4.43 -1.04 -12.82
N ALA A 391 -3.36 -0.63 -13.50
CA ALA A 391 -3.12 -0.97 -14.90
C ALA A 391 -3.06 -2.49 -15.09
N ARG A 392 -2.32 -3.18 -14.22
CA ARG A 392 -2.25 -4.65 -14.19
C ARG A 392 -3.61 -5.30 -13.98
N LEU A 393 -4.42 -4.86 -13.00
CA LEU A 393 -5.79 -5.37 -12.84
C LEU A 393 -6.65 -5.21 -14.10
N ARG A 394 -6.54 -4.05 -14.79
CA ARG A 394 -7.24 -3.79 -16.05
C ARG A 394 -6.75 -4.70 -17.18
N GLU A 395 -5.44 -4.95 -17.24
CA GLU A 395 -4.80 -5.87 -18.19
C GLU A 395 -5.25 -7.33 -17.97
N GLN A 396 -5.44 -7.78 -16.73
CA GLN A 396 -5.95 -9.13 -16.42
C GLN A 396 -7.48 -9.27 -16.57
N GLY A 397 -8.21 -8.18 -16.84
CA GLY A 397 -9.67 -8.18 -17.00
C GLY A 397 -10.49 -8.17 -15.70
N ALA A 398 -9.90 -7.80 -14.57
CA ALA A 398 -10.64 -7.65 -13.32
C ALA A 398 -11.68 -6.52 -13.42
N VAL A 399 -12.83 -6.69 -12.78
CA VAL A 399 -13.99 -5.79 -12.85
C VAL A 399 -13.88 -4.75 -11.74
N PHE A 400 -13.74 -3.47 -12.10
CA PHE A 400 -13.56 -2.42 -11.10
C PHE A 400 -14.92 -2.01 -10.54
N VAL A 401 -15.06 -2.02 -9.21
CA VAL A 401 -16.34 -1.72 -8.52
C VAL A 401 -16.43 -0.25 -8.08
N GLY A 402 -15.33 0.29 -7.57
CA GLY A 402 -15.30 1.66 -7.04
C GLY A 402 -14.00 2.03 -6.34
N LYS A 403 -13.95 3.27 -5.84
CA LYS A 403 -12.84 3.78 -5.00
C LYS A 403 -13.20 3.66 -3.52
N THR A 404 -12.34 3.05 -2.71
CA THR A 404 -12.56 2.91 -1.26
C THR A 404 -11.98 4.07 -0.47
N THR A 405 -12.60 4.39 0.66
CA THR A 405 -12.19 5.47 1.57
C THR A 405 -10.77 5.28 2.14
N THR A 406 -10.21 6.41 2.57
CA THR A 406 -8.91 6.57 3.22
C THR A 406 -8.98 7.82 4.10
N PRO A 407 -8.26 7.90 5.25
CA PRO A 407 -7.95 9.18 5.86
C PRO A 407 -7.21 10.08 4.87
N GLU A 408 -7.25 11.39 5.12
CA GLU A 408 -6.73 12.39 4.18
C GLU A 408 -5.25 12.13 3.82
N PHE A 409 -4.92 12.07 2.52
CA PHE A 409 -3.58 11.70 2.03
C PHE A 409 -2.98 10.41 2.61
N ALA A 410 -3.81 9.51 3.15
CA ALA A 410 -3.43 8.29 3.87
C ALA A 410 -2.62 8.51 5.18
N TRP A 411 -2.77 9.66 5.85
CA TRP A 411 -1.84 10.12 6.90
C TRP A 411 -1.87 9.38 8.26
N LYS A 412 -2.98 8.73 8.63
CA LYS A 412 -3.20 8.14 9.97
C LYS A 412 -3.67 6.68 9.97
N GLY A 413 -3.58 6.05 11.14
CA GLY A 413 -3.95 4.64 11.39
C GLY A 413 -5.45 4.34 11.51
N VAL A 414 -6.33 5.32 11.29
CA VAL A 414 -7.80 5.17 11.28
C VAL A 414 -8.38 5.75 10.00
N THR A 415 -9.64 5.42 9.66
CA THR A 415 -10.26 5.86 8.41
C THR A 415 -11.43 6.82 8.63
N ASP A 416 -11.09 8.03 9.04
CA ASP A 416 -11.95 9.21 8.96
C ASP A 416 -11.27 10.33 8.14
N ASN A 417 -12.05 11.10 7.38
CA ASN A 417 -11.53 12.09 6.42
C ASN A 417 -12.50 13.25 6.12
N PRO A 418 -12.00 14.44 5.72
CA PRO A 418 -12.85 15.61 5.41
C PRO A 418 -13.79 15.45 4.20
N LEU A 419 -13.58 14.47 3.31
CA LEU A 419 -14.36 14.31 2.08
C LEU A 419 -15.62 13.45 2.26
N THR A 420 -15.54 12.38 3.07
CA THR A 420 -16.61 11.38 3.27
C THR A 420 -16.97 11.13 4.74
N GLY A 421 -16.26 11.71 5.70
CA GLY A 421 -16.49 11.48 7.12
C GLY A 421 -15.82 10.21 7.64
N VAL A 422 -16.51 9.45 8.49
CA VAL A 422 -15.97 8.30 9.23
C VAL A 422 -16.39 6.99 8.58
N THR A 423 -15.44 6.13 8.22
CA THR A 423 -15.68 4.72 7.87
C THR A 423 -15.74 3.87 9.14
N ARG A 424 -16.62 2.87 9.16
CA ARG A 424 -16.95 2.06 10.34
C ARG A 424 -16.52 0.59 10.16
N ASN A 425 -16.30 -0.10 11.26
CA ASN A 425 -15.98 -1.53 11.25
C ASN A 425 -17.26 -2.36 11.03
N PRO A 426 -17.28 -3.32 10.10
CA PRO A 426 -18.44 -4.21 9.92
C PRO A 426 -18.82 -5.00 11.19
N TRP A 427 -17.85 -5.43 11.99
CA TRP A 427 -18.09 -6.25 13.19
C TRP A 427 -18.77 -5.50 14.34
N ASP A 428 -18.57 -4.19 14.42
CA ASP A 428 -19.24 -3.28 15.35
C ASP A 428 -19.15 -1.87 14.76
N THR A 429 -20.26 -1.33 14.27
CA THR A 429 -20.28 -0.04 13.57
C THR A 429 -19.97 1.16 14.48
N SER A 430 -19.87 0.97 15.80
CA SER A 430 -19.31 1.96 16.73
C SER A 430 -17.78 2.03 16.70
N ARG A 431 -17.08 1.08 16.04
CA ARG A 431 -15.61 0.98 16.00
C ARG A 431 -14.98 1.45 14.70
N THR A 432 -13.72 1.82 14.80
CA THR A 432 -12.84 2.07 13.66
C THR A 432 -12.52 0.75 12.94
N PRO A 433 -12.55 0.70 11.60
CA PRO A 433 -12.01 -0.42 10.81
C PRO A 433 -10.48 -0.37 10.76
N GLY A 434 -9.82 0.54 11.48
CA GLY A 434 -8.40 0.85 11.31
C GLY A 434 -8.15 1.70 10.06
N GLY A 435 -6.90 1.76 9.60
CA GLY A 435 -6.52 2.62 8.49
C GLY A 435 -5.03 2.61 8.17
N SER A 436 -4.61 3.28 7.10
CA SER A 436 -5.39 4.11 6.19
C SER A 436 -6.18 3.36 5.10
N SER A 437 -6.12 2.02 5.00
CA SER A 437 -6.93 1.25 4.04
C SER A 437 -8.24 0.71 4.64
N GLY A 438 -8.87 1.41 5.58
CA GLY A 438 -10.04 0.90 6.30
C GLY A 438 -11.27 0.67 5.42
N GLY A 439 -11.50 1.50 4.40
CA GLY A 439 -12.57 1.26 3.42
C GLY A 439 -12.37 -0.04 2.63
N ALA A 440 -11.14 -0.33 2.20
CA ALA A 440 -10.81 -1.59 1.53
C ALA A 440 -11.03 -2.80 2.45
N ALA A 441 -10.63 -2.70 3.73
CA ALA A 441 -10.79 -3.77 4.71
C ALA A 441 -12.26 -4.02 5.09
N ALA A 442 -13.05 -2.94 5.25
CA ALA A 442 -14.48 -3.01 5.54
C ALA A 442 -15.27 -3.57 4.34
N ALA A 443 -14.96 -3.13 3.12
CA ALA A 443 -15.57 -3.65 1.91
C ALA A 443 -15.30 -5.14 1.69
N VAL A 444 -14.07 -5.60 1.97
CA VAL A 444 -13.72 -7.02 1.88
C VAL A 444 -14.43 -7.85 2.96
N ALA A 445 -14.41 -7.41 4.22
CA ALA A 445 -15.08 -8.12 5.33
C ALA A 445 -16.61 -8.21 5.14
N ALA A 446 -17.24 -7.18 4.59
CA ALA A 446 -18.68 -7.13 4.34
C ALA A 446 -19.13 -7.77 3.01
N GLY A 447 -18.21 -8.37 2.22
CA GLY A 447 -18.56 -8.96 0.92
C GLY A 447 -18.87 -7.94 -0.19
N MET A 448 -18.55 -6.66 0.01
CA MET A 448 -18.69 -5.58 -0.98
C MET A 448 -17.54 -5.55 -2.02
N ALA A 449 -16.51 -6.40 -1.86
CA ALA A 449 -15.65 -6.89 -2.94
C ALA A 449 -14.83 -8.09 -2.42
N PRO A 450 -14.61 -9.18 -3.20
CA PRO A 450 -13.73 -10.27 -2.77
C PRO A 450 -12.24 -9.86 -2.74
N LEU A 451 -11.86 -8.87 -3.56
CA LEU A 451 -10.51 -8.35 -3.70
C LEU A 451 -10.49 -6.83 -3.49
N ALA A 452 -9.45 -6.31 -2.84
CA ALA A 452 -9.17 -4.87 -2.79
C ALA A 452 -7.68 -4.54 -2.87
N LEU A 453 -7.35 -3.38 -3.46
CA LEU A 453 -6.01 -2.79 -3.41
C LEU A 453 -5.89 -1.75 -2.30
N GLY A 454 -5.05 -2.02 -1.31
CA GLY A 454 -4.67 -1.08 -0.25
C GLY A 454 -3.26 -0.51 -0.42
N THR A 455 -2.87 0.35 0.52
CA THR A 455 -1.48 0.83 0.64
C THR A 455 -1.03 0.89 2.10
N ASP A 456 0.26 0.65 2.34
CA ASP A 456 0.85 0.49 3.67
C ASP A 456 2.17 1.26 3.80
N GLY A 457 2.13 2.35 4.57
CA GLY A 457 3.29 3.19 4.90
C GLY A 457 3.82 3.06 6.33
N GLY A 458 2.99 2.59 7.26
CA GLY A 458 3.35 2.29 8.65
C GLY A 458 2.48 1.20 9.29
N GLY A 459 1.87 0.33 8.46
CA GLY A 459 0.84 -0.63 8.87
C GLY A 459 -0.45 -0.56 8.07
N SER A 460 -0.58 0.35 7.12
CA SER A 460 -1.90 0.76 6.63
C SER A 460 -2.69 -0.23 5.76
N VAL A 461 -2.22 -1.47 5.51
CA VAL A 461 -3.10 -2.60 5.17
C VAL A 461 -3.27 -3.58 6.34
N ARG A 462 -2.21 -3.82 7.11
CA ARG A 462 -2.18 -4.75 8.25
C ARG A 462 -3.04 -4.30 9.44
N ILE A 463 -2.94 -3.03 9.85
CA ILE A 463 -3.75 -2.42 10.92
C ILE A 463 -5.25 -2.67 10.66
N PRO A 464 -5.82 -2.25 9.50
CA PRO A 464 -7.23 -2.48 9.26
C PRO A 464 -7.59 -3.96 9.03
N ALA A 465 -6.71 -4.76 8.42
CA ALA A 465 -6.97 -6.20 8.27
C ALA A 465 -7.10 -6.93 9.61
N ALA A 466 -6.26 -6.58 10.60
CA ALA A 466 -6.38 -7.10 11.96
C ALA A 466 -7.67 -6.66 12.66
N PHE A 467 -8.16 -5.44 12.40
CA PHE A 467 -9.40 -4.93 13.01
C PHE A 467 -10.68 -5.43 12.31
N THR A 468 -10.65 -5.76 11.01
CA THR A 468 -11.83 -6.28 10.28
C THR A 468 -11.82 -7.80 10.07
N GLY A 469 -10.81 -8.52 10.56
CA GLY A 469 -10.71 -9.97 10.40
C GLY A 469 -10.47 -10.42 8.96
N THR A 470 -9.73 -9.62 8.18
CA THR A 470 -9.37 -9.94 6.78
C THR A 470 -7.90 -10.34 6.66
N PHE A 471 -7.53 -10.94 5.52
CA PHE A 471 -6.15 -11.28 5.19
C PHE A 471 -5.49 -10.17 4.36
N THR A 472 -4.19 -9.95 4.59
CA THR A 472 -3.38 -9.05 3.77
C THR A 472 -1.89 -9.40 3.85
N ILE A 473 -1.13 -8.99 2.84
CA ILE A 473 0.31 -8.86 2.92
C ILE A 473 0.75 -7.47 2.48
N LYS A 474 1.61 -6.84 3.29
CA LYS A 474 2.50 -5.79 2.83
C LYS A 474 3.76 -6.47 2.29
N PRO A 475 3.94 -6.63 0.97
CA PRO A 475 5.11 -7.30 0.42
C PRO A 475 6.40 -6.49 0.64
N THR A 476 7.52 -7.04 0.19
CA THR A 476 8.82 -6.37 0.12
C THR A 476 8.69 -5.07 -0.69
N TYR A 477 9.41 -4.02 -0.29
CA TYR A 477 9.43 -2.76 -1.06
C TYR A 477 9.88 -2.98 -2.51
N GLY A 478 9.13 -2.43 -3.47
CA GLY A 478 9.32 -2.60 -4.91
C GLY A 478 8.73 -3.88 -5.50
N ARG A 479 8.18 -4.83 -4.71
CA ARG A 479 7.56 -6.07 -5.25
C ARG A 479 6.34 -5.78 -6.14
N ILE A 480 5.51 -4.83 -5.71
CA ILE A 480 4.45 -4.22 -6.52
C ILE A 480 4.91 -2.78 -6.83
N PRO A 481 5.01 -2.36 -8.10
CA PRO A 481 5.46 -1.01 -8.46
C PRO A 481 4.52 0.09 -7.94
N HIS A 482 5.08 1.17 -7.42
CA HIS A 482 4.35 2.27 -6.79
C HIS A 482 4.54 3.59 -7.58
N TYR A 483 3.63 3.85 -8.51
CA TYR A 483 3.54 5.13 -9.23
C TYR A 483 2.13 5.76 -9.10
N PRO A 484 2.01 7.09 -8.86
CA PRO A 484 3.08 8.04 -8.55
C PRO A 484 3.81 7.69 -7.24
N ALA A 485 5.07 8.11 -7.13
CA ALA A 485 5.85 7.86 -5.92
C ALA A 485 5.18 8.49 -4.69
N SER A 486 5.11 7.74 -3.60
CA SER A 486 4.47 8.19 -2.36
C SER A 486 5.19 9.39 -1.73
N PRO A 487 4.48 10.38 -1.15
CA PRO A 487 5.10 11.44 -0.37
C PRO A 487 5.85 10.92 0.87
N PHE A 488 5.44 9.77 1.41
CA PHE A 488 6.13 9.06 2.50
C PHE A 488 7.35 8.23 2.01
N GLY A 489 7.72 8.40 0.74
CA GLY A 489 8.91 7.81 0.13
C GLY A 489 8.96 6.29 0.25
N THR A 490 10.14 5.76 0.56
CA THR A 490 10.45 4.32 0.55
C THR A 490 9.98 3.57 1.81
N LEU A 491 8.96 4.11 2.50
CA LEU A 491 8.16 3.44 3.54
C LEU A 491 6.87 2.84 2.97
N ALA A 492 6.37 3.38 1.85
CA ALA A 492 5.02 3.13 1.35
C ALA A 492 4.96 2.04 0.26
N HIS A 493 4.14 1.03 0.52
CA HIS A 493 3.93 -0.14 -0.32
C HIS A 493 2.48 -0.15 -0.84
N VAL A 494 2.24 -0.78 -2.00
CA VAL A 494 0.92 -1.29 -2.37
C VAL A 494 0.76 -2.68 -1.73
N GLY A 495 -0.46 -3.10 -1.39
CA GLY A 495 -0.71 -4.46 -0.89
C GLY A 495 -2.13 -4.97 -1.19
N PRO A 496 -2.29 -6.28 -1.45
CA PRO A 496 -3.60 -6.93 -1.58
C PRO A 496 -4.34 -6.97 -0.23
N MET A 497 -5.67 -6.92 -0.27
CA MET A 497 -6.56 -7.16 0.88
C MET A 497 -7.69 -8.08 0.43
N THR A 498 -7.92 -9.19 1.14
CA THR A 498 -8.80 -10.30 0.73
C THR A 498 -9.36 -11.05 1.94
N ASN A 499 -10.34 -11.93 1.74
CA ASN A 499 -10.82 -12.83 2.81
C ASN A 499 -10.01 -14.12 2.94
N THR A 500 -9.15 -14.47 1.98
CA THR A 500 -8.31 -15.68 1.99
C THR A 500 -6.89 -15.44 1.50
N VAL A 501 -5.95 -16.28 1.92
CA VAL A 501 -4.55 -16.27 1.45
C VAL A 501 -4.48 -16.63 -0.04
N ALA A 502 -5.31 -17.58 -0.48
CA ALA A 502 -5.41 -17.96 -1.90
C ALA A 502 -5.84 -16.79 -2.81
N ASP A 503 -6.84 -16.01 -2.41
CA ASP A 503 -7.26 -14.82 -3.16
C ASP A 503 -6.17 -13.73 -3.17
N ALA A 504 -5.40 -13.59 -2.08
CA ALA A 504 -4.28 -12.66 -2.03
C ALA A 504 -3.11 -13.11 -2.92
N ALA A 505 -2.86 -14.42 -3.03
CA ALA A 505 -1.88 -14.96 -3.96
C ALA A 505 -2.28 -14.67 -5.42
N LEU A 506 -3.52 -14.97 -5.80
CA LEU A 506 -4.08 -14.62 -7.13
C LEU A 506 -3.97 -13.10 -7.43
N LEU A 507 -4.22 -12.26 -6.43
CA LEU A 507 -4.10 -10.81 -6.56
C LEU A 507 -2.64 -10.34 -6.67
N LEU A 508 -1.70 -10.94 -5.93
CA LEU A 508 -0.27 -10.68 -6.09
C LEU A 508 0.22 -11.07 -7.49
N ASP A 509 -0.12 -12.28 -7.96
CA ASP A 509 0.27 -12.80 -9.27
C ASP A 509 -0.28 -11.94 -10.42
N ALA A 510 -1.46 -11.34 -10.23
CA ALA A 510 -2.04 -10.40 -11.18
C ALA A 510 -1.31 -9.05 -11.24
N ILE A 511 -0.85 -8.49 -10.11
CA ILE A 511 -0.35 -7.10 -9.99
C ILE A 511 1.16 -6.95 -9.83
N CYS A 512 1.89 -8.02 -9.54
CA CYS A 512 3.34 -8.03 -9.56
C CYS A 512 3.87 -8.02 -11.00
N GLY A 513 4.99 -7.33 -11.23
CA GLY A 513 5.60 -7.20 -12.55
C GLY A 513 6.35 -5.88 -12.69
N PRO A 514 7.07 -5.66 -13.80
CA PRO A 514 7.82 -4.43 -14.01
C PRO A 514 6.90 -3.29 -14.46
N ASP A 515 7.19 -2.07 -14.01
CA ASP A 515 6.67 -0.82 -14.57
C ASP A 515 7.80 0.22 -14.53
N GLY A 516 8.16 0.78 -15.69
CA GLY A 516 9.26 1.73 -15.82
C GLY A 516 9.02 3.08 -15.13
N ARG A 517 7.80 3.33 -14.63
CA ARG A 517 7.45 4.52 -13.84
C ARG A 517 7.89 4.41 -12.37
N ASP A 518 8.18 3.21 -11.88
CA ASP A 518 8.83 2.97 -10.58
C ASP A 518 10.24 2.44 -10.76
N TRP A 519 11.23 3.33 -10.58
CA TRP A 519 12.65 3.00 -10.66
C TRP A 519 13.17 2.14 -9.50
N SER A 520 12.32 1.83 -8.51
CA SER A 520 12.62 0.92 -7.39
C SER A 520 11.97 -0.46 -7.52
N ALA A 521 11.22 -0.71 -8.60
CA ALA A 521 10.56 -1.98 -8.86
C ALA A 521 11.55 -3.16 -8.88
N LEU A 522 11.18 -4.24 -8.21
CA LEU A 522 11.93 -5.49 -8.21
C LEU A 522 11.72 -6.25 -9.54
N ALA A 523 12.55 -7.26 -9.77
CA ALA A 523 12.24 -8.30 -10.74
C ALA A 523 10.89 -8.98 -10.39
N PRO A 524 10.16 -9.53 -11.38
CA PRO A 524 9.03 -10.41 -11.14
C PRO A 524 9.37 -11.54 -10.16
N PRO A 525 8.37 -12.14 -9.46
CA PRO A 525 8.60 -13.40 -8.77
C PRO A 525 8.94 -14.51 -9.79
N ASP A 526 9.85 -15.41 -9.44
CA ASP A 526 10.29 -16.51 -10.33
C ASP A 526 9.23 -17.63 -10.48
N VAL A 527 8.28 -17.70 -9.54
CA VAL A 527 7.14 -18.63 -9.48
C VAL A 527 5.88 -17.90 -9.00
N PRO A 528 4.66 -18.35 -9.37
CA PRO A 528 3.42 -17.78 -8.84
C PRO A 528 3.32 -17.92 -7.32
N PHE A 529 2.77 -16.91 -6.65
CA PHE A 529 2.53 -16.94 -5.20
C PHE A 529 1.57 -18.06 -4.78
N GLY A 530 0.64 -18.46 -5.66
CA GLY A 530 -0.23 -19.61 -5.42
C GLY A 530 0.44 -20.98 -5.52
N GLU A 531 1.66 -21.04 -6.08
CA GLU A 531 2.46 -22.27 -6.24
C GLU A 531 3.70 -22.29 -5.32
N ALA A 532 3.89 -21.24 -4.51
CA ALA A 532 5.15 -20.97 -3.82
C ALA A 532 5.10 -21.32 -2.32
N GLY A 533 5.28 -22.60 -1.97
CA GLY A 533 5.44 -23.04 -0.58
C GLY A 533 5.57 -24.55 -0.39
N PRO A 534 6.03 -25.02 0.78
CA PRO A 534 5.81 -26.37 1.25
C PRO A 534 4.40 -26.53 1.84
N ASP A 535 3.84 -27.74 1.78
CA ASP A 535 2.52 -28.08 2.35
C ASP A 535 2.52 -28.09 3.90
N ASP A 536 3.69 -28.23 4.51
CA ASP A 536 3.93 -28.17 5.96
C ASP A 536 5.13 -27.26 6.29
N LEU A 537 5.31 -26.91 7.56
CA LEU A 537 6.34 -25.96 8.02
C LEU A 537 7.59 -26.66 8.58
N THR A 538 7.79 -27.94 8.26
CA THR A 538 8.81 -28.80 8.87
C THR A 538 10.21 -28.22 8.76
N GLY A 539 10.79 -27.93 9.93
CA GLY A 539 12.18 -27.50 10.05
C GLY A 539 12.44 -26.01 9.83
N LEU A 540 11.43 -25.22 9.47
CA LEU A 540 11.52 -23.75 9.54
C LEU A 540 11.80 -23.32 10.99
N ARG A 541 12.63 -22.29 11.16
CA ARG A 541 12.94 -21.68 12.45
C ARG A 541 12.08 -20.43 12.58
N VAL A 542 11.16 -20.43 13.54
CA VAL A 542 10.16 -19.37 13.69
C VAL A 542 10.38 -18.70 15.03
N ALA A 543 10.71 -17.42 15.02
CA ALA A 543 10.71 -16.66 16.26
C ALA A 543 9.27 -16.26 16.61
N PHE A 544 8.85 -16.45 17.85
CA PHE A 544 7.68 -15.78 18.41
C PHE A 544 8.11 -14.66 19.35
N SER A 545 7.52 -13.49 19.15
CA SER A 545 7.83 -12.24 19.83
C SER A 545 6.51 -11.57 20.24
N PRO A 546 6.05 -11.75 21.50
CA PRO A 546 4.74 -11.25 21.91
C PRO A 546 4.68 -9.71 21.94
N ASP A 547 5.79 -9.03 22.25
CA ASP A 547 5.86 -7.59 22.53
C ASP A 547 7.00 -6.85 21.81
N LEU A 548 7.76 -7.53 20.94
CA LEU A 548 9.02 -7.04 20.32
C LEU A 548 10.09 -6.61 21.34
N GLY A 549 9.94 -6.97 22.62
CA GLY A 549 10.77 -6.52 23.73
C GLY A 549 10.47 -5.09 24.23
N PHE A 550 9.39 -4.43 23.79
CA PHE A 550 9.07 -3.06 24.21
C PHE A 550 7.58 -2.64 24.22
N ALA A 551 6.67 -3.33 23.55
CA ALA A 551 5.27 -2.93 23.42
C ALA A 551 4.41 -3.40 24.62
N GLU A 552 3.42 -2.59 25.01
CA GLU A 552 2.35 -3.05 25.90
C GLU A 552 1.24 -3.67 25.06
N VAL A 553 0.73 -4.84 25.47
CA VAL A 553 -0.20 -5.69 24.69
C VAL A 553 -1.39 -6.09 25.56
N ASP A 554 -2.59 -6.01 24.99
CA ASP A 554 -3.82 -6.45 25.64
C ASP A 554 -3.78 -7.97 25.95
N PRO A 555 -4.23 -8.44 27.13
CA PRO A 555 -4.17 -9.85 27.50
C PRO A 555 -4.93 -10.80 26.57
N GLU A 556 -6.05 -10.38 25.96
CA GLU A 556 -6.82 -11.20 25.02
C GLU A 556 -6.08 -11.33 23.69
N VAL A 557 -5.48 -10.23 23.21
CA VAL A 557 -4.60 -10.21 22.04
C VAL A 557 -3.38 -11.12 22.26
N ALA A 558 -2.70 -10.98 23.41
CA ALA A 558 -1.53 -11.78 23.75
C ALA A 558 -1.85 -13.28 23.82
N ALA A 559 -2.99 -13.65 24.41
CA ALA A 559 -3.44 -15.04 24.49
C ALA A 559 -3.79 -15.63 23.12
N SER A 560 -4.55 -14.89 22.30
CA SER A 560 -4.95 -15.30 20.95
C SER A 560 -3.73 -15.50 20.03
N VAL A 561 -2.80 -14.54 20.04
CA VAL A 561 -1.57 -14.58 19.22
C VAL A 561 -0.62 -15.69 19.70
N ALA A 562 -0.51 -15.95 21.00
CA ALA A 562 0.26 -17.08 21.52
C ALA A 562 -0.33 -18.44 21.09
N ALA A 563 -1.66 -18.61 21.19
CA ALA A 563 -2.34 -19.80 20.70
C ALA A 563 -2.16 -20.00 19.18
N ALA A 564 -2.11 -18.91 18.41
CA ALA A 564 -1.83 -18.94 16.98
C ALA A 564 -0.37 -19.34 16.67
N ALA A 565 0.60 -18.94 17.49
CA ALA A 565 1.99 -19.34 17.34
C ALA A 565 2.20 -20.85 17.55
N GLU A 566 1.47 -21.49 18.47
CA GLU A 566 1.52 -22.94 18.67
C GLU A 566 1.04 -23.73 17.43
N VAL A 567 0.14 -23.18 16.60
CA VAL A 567 -0.27 -23.82 15.33
C VAL A 567 0.90 -23.95 14.34
N PHE A 568 1.87 -23.03 14.37
CA PHE A 568 3.08 -23.17 13.56
C PHE A 568 3.94 -24.34 14.06
N ALA A 569 3.94 -24.62 15.36
CA ALA A 569 4.61 -25.80 15.94
C ALA A 569 3.85 -27.10 15.64
N GLU A 570 2.51 -27.10 15.66
CA GLU A 570 1.67 -28.21 15.16
C GLU A 570 2.01 -28.56 13.69
N LEU A 571 2.24 -27.54 12.86
CA LEU A 571 2.64 -27.66 11.45
C LEU A 571 4.14 -28.00 11.26
N GLY A 572 4.88 -28.33 12.31
CA GLY A 572 6.27 -28.82 12.23
C GLY A 572 7.37 -27.74 12.29
N ALA A 573 7.01 -26.46 12.47
CA ALA A 573 7.99 -25.41 12.65
C ALA A 573 8.64 -25.47 14.04
N LYS A 574 9.88 -24.98 14.14
CA LYS A 574 10.59 -24.80 15.42
C LYS A 574 10.32 -23.40 15.93
N VAL A 575 9.28 -23.26 16.75
CA VAL A 575 8.89 -22.00 17.37
C VAL A 575 9.75 -21.75 18.61
N GLU A 576 10.44 -20.60 18.66
CA GLU A 576 11.29 -20.17 19.77
C GLU A 576 10.91 -18.74 20.22
N LEU A 577 10.81 -18.49 21.52
CA LEU A 577 10.61 -17.13 22.05
C LEU A 577 11.87 -16.28 21.83
N ALA A 578 11.81 -15.29 20.94
CA ALA A 578 12.97 -14.50 20.55
C ALA A 578 12.61 -13.11 19.96
N ASP A 579 13.00 -12.05 20.67
CA ASP A 579 12.86 -10.67 20.20
C ASP A 579 13.85 -10.34 19.07
N PRO A 580 13.50 -9.41 18.16
CA PRO A 580 14.40 -8.96 17.09
C PRO A 580 15.61 -8.15 17.57
N GLY A 581 15.57 -7.63 18.82
CA GLY A 581 16.70 -6.94 19.43
C GLY A 581 16.83 -5.45 19.08
N PHE A 582 15.75 -4.82 18.63
CA PHE A 582 15.60 -3.37 18.54
C PHE A 582 14.63 -2.86 19.61
N GLY A 583 14.73 -1.58 19.96
CA GLY A 583 13.70 -0.87 20.72
C GLY A 583 12.86 0.02 19.81
N ASP A 584 11.78 0.58 20.36
CA ASP A 584 10.82 1.45 19.65
C ASP A 584 11.50 2.53 18.78
N PRO A 585 11.35 2.49 17.43
CA PRO A 585 11.88 3.47 16.50
C PRO A 585 10.87 4.59 16.14
N VAL A 586 9.79 4.78 16.92
CA VAL A 586 8.69 5.72 16.61
C VAL A 586 9.15 7.14 16.31
N ALA A 587 10.12 7.67 17.05
CA ALA A 587 10.57 9.06 16.88
C ALA A 587 11.23 9.27 15.50
N GLU A 588 12.03 8.31 15.06
CA GLU A 588 12.64 8.32 13.73
C GLU A 588 11.63 7.95 12.63
N PHE A 589 10.62 7.13 12.91
CA PHE A 589 9.50 6.93 11.99
C PHE A 589 8.70 8.24 11.78
N GLU A 590 8.37 8.96 12.85
CA GLU A 590 7.64 10.23 12.81
C GLU A 590 8.39 11.31 12.03
N VAL A 591 9.72 11.44 12.20
CA VAL A 591 10.54 12.36 11.37
C VAL A 591 10.41 12.06 9.87
N LEU A 592 10.41 10.78 9.48
CA LEU A 592 10.25 10.39 8.07
C LEU A 592 8.81 10.58 7.58
N TRP A 593 7.83 10.27 8.42
CA TRP A 593 6.40 10.32 8.09
C TRP A 593 5.88 11.76 7.97
N PHE A 594 6.17 12.58 8.98
CA PHE A 594 5.71 13.97 9.06
C PHE A 594 6.39 14.86 8.03
N ALA A 595 7.67 14.63 7.71
CA ALA A 595 8.34 15.30 6.58
C ALA A 595 7.66 14.96 5.23
N GLY A 596 7.20 13.70 5.06
CA GLY A 596 6.40 13.29 3.92
C GLY A 596 5.02 13.97 3.86
N ALA A 597 4.32 14.05 5.00
CA ALA A 597 3.06 14.77 5.13
C ALA A 597 3.23 16.27 4.79
N ALA A 598 4.22 16.94 5.39
CA ALA A 598 4.56 18.32 5.08
C ALA A 598 4.79 18.54 3.58
N LYS A 599 5.46 17.60 2.92
CA LYS A 599 5.74 17.67 1.48
C LYS A 599 4.51 17.42 0.59
N VAL A 600 3.52 16.63 1.02
CA VAL A 600 2.31 16.43 0.19
C VAL A 600 1.46 17.70 0.12
N VAL A 601 1.40 18.49 1.21
CA VAL A 601 0.60 19.72 1.29
C VAL A 601 1.36 21.01 0.95
N ASP A 602 2.68 20.95 0.74
CA ASP A 602 3.58 22.07 0.43
C ASP A 602 3.09 22.95 -0.75
N HIS A 603 2.47 22.32 -1.75
CA HIS A 603 1.95 23.00 -2.95
C HIS A 603 0.60 23.72 -2.75
N LEU A 604 -0.08 23.52 -1.61
CA LEU A 604 -1.41 24.06 -1.36
C LEU A 604 -1.35 25.51 -0.86
N PRO A 605 -2.18 26.43 -1.40
CA PRO A 605 -2.27 27.79 -0.89
C PRO A 605 -2.92 27.82 0.52
N PRO A 606 -2.76 28.91 1.30
CA PRO A 606 -3.17 28.96 2.71
C PRO A 606 -4.65 28.61 2.94
N GLU A 607 -5.55 29.06 2.05
CA GLU A 607 -6.99 28.79 2.11
C GLU A 607 -7.36 27.33 1.78
N ALA A 608 -6.48 26.60 1.10
CA ALA A 608 -6.61 25.15 0.92
C ALA A 608 -6.01 24.39 2.10
N ARG A 609 -4.83 24.81 2.61
CA ARG A 609 -4.23 24.25 3.84
C ARG A 609 -5.17 24.36 5.04
N ALA A 610 -5.97 25.43 5.12
CA ALA A 610 -6.99 25.60 6.15
C ALA A 610 -8.16 24.59 6.11
N ARG A 611 -8.35 23.84 5.01
CA ARG A 611 -9.40 22.80 4.88
C ARG A 611 -8.94 21.38 5.24
N LEU A 612 -7.63 21.17 5.37
CA LEU A 612 -7.05 19.87 5.75
C LEU A 612 -7.52 19.43 7.14
N ASP A 613 -7.45 18.13 7.40
CA ASP A 613 -7.58 17.49 8.72
C ASP A 613 -6.73 18.24 9.78
N PRO A 614 -7.27 18.60 10.96
CA PRO A 614 -6.53 19.32 12.00
C PRO A 614 -5.24 18.64 12.46
N GLY A 615 -5.23 17.31 12.59
CA GLY A 615 -4.05 16.52 12.95
C GLY A 615 -3.04 16.47 11.81
N LEU A 616 -3.51 16.36 10.56
CA LEU A 616 -2.65 16.46 9.38
C LEU A 616 -1.93 17.81 9.33
N ARG A 617 -2.64 18.93 9.57
CA ARG A 617 -1.99 20.26 9.62
C ARG A 617 -0.89 20.31 10.68
N GLU A 618 -1.16 19.79 11.87
CA GLU A 618 -0.19 19.81 12.97
C GLU A 618 1.07 19.00 12.63
N ILE A 619 0.94 17.78 12.08
CA ILE A 619 2.11 17.00 11.67
C ILE A 619 2.81 17.57 10.44
N CYS A 620 2.10 18.28 9.55
CA CYS A 620 2.71 19.00 8.43
C CYS A 620 3.54 20.20 8.90
N ASP A 621 3.07 20.94 9.91
CA ASP A 621 3.78 22.08 10.46
C ASP A 621 4.97 21.63 11.35
N GLN A 622 4.86 20.50 12.04
CA GLN A 622 6.01 19.81 12.67
C GLN A 622 7.03 19.32 11.62
N GLY A 623 6.55 18.61 10.59
CA GLY A 623 7.36 18.02 9.54
C GLY A 623 8.11 19.04 8.69
N ALA A 624 7.54 20.23 8.49
CA ALA A 624 8.21 21.36 7.84
C ALA A 624 9.33 21.99 8.71
N GLY A 625 9.37 21.70 10.01
CA GLY A 625 10.41 22.15 10.93
C GLY A 625 11.69 21.30 10.92
N TYR A 626 11.63 20.04 10.48
CA TYR A 626 12.80 19.14 10.51
C TYR A 626 13.87 19.54 9.50
N SER A 627 15.12 19.56 9.96
CA SER A 627 16.28 19.74 9.09
C SER A 627 16.60 18.48 8.29
N ALA A 628 17.33 18.67 7.19
CA ALA A 628 17.87 17.55 6.41
C ALA A 628 18.80 16.64 7.25
N LEU A 629 19.40 17.14 8.34
CA LEU A 629 20.24 16.33 9.23
C LEU A 629 19.40 15.42 10.15
N GLU A 630 18.24 15.87 10.62
CA GLU A 630 17.31 15.03 11.37
C GLU A 630 16.70 13.95 10.47
N TYR A 631 16.29 14.31 9.26
CA TYR A 631 15.80 13.34 8.26
C TYR A 631 16.88 12.30 7.89
N LEU A 632 18.13 12.71 7.71
CA LEU A 632 19.26 11.79 7.48
C LEU A 632 19.58 10.93 8.71
N THR A 633 19.38 11.44 9.93
CA THR A 633 19.55 10.68 11.18
C THR A 633 18.48 9.60 11.30
N ALA A 634 17.22 9.93 11.03
CA ALA A 634 16.13 8.97 10.96
C ALA A 634 16.31 7.93 9.83
N THR A 635 16.87 8.37 8.69
CA THR A 635 17.28 7.48 7.59
C THR A 635 18.38 6.50 8.04
N ALA A 636 19.36 6.95 8.81
CA ALA A 636 20.40 6.09 9.38
C ALA A 636 19.83 5.10 10.41
N CYS A 637 18.85 5.50 11.23
CA CYS A 637 18.16 4.61 12.16
C CYS A 637 17.46 3.45 11.43
N ARG A 638 16.67 3.71 10.38
CA ARG A 638 16.04 2.62 9.60
C ARG A 638 17.03 1.74 8.85
N MET A 639 18.20 2.26 8.48
CA MET A 639 19.29 1.44 7.89
C MET A 639 19.88 0.48 8.93
N GLU A 640 20.09 0.93 10.16
CA GLU A 640 20.55 0.08 11.26
C GLU A 640 19.48 -0.95 11.67
N LEU A 641 18.20 -0.56 11.72
CA LEU A 641 17.08 -1.48 11.93
C LEU A 641 17.02 -2.57 10.84
N GLY A 642 17.24 -2.19 9.57
CA GLY A 642 17.36 -3.13 8.46
C GLY A 642 18.56 -4.09 8.59
N ARG A 643 19.69 -3.60 9.13
CA ARG A 643 20.87 -4.43 9.43
C ARG A 643 20.59 -5.42 10.56
N ILE A 644 19.90 -4.99 11.62
CA ILE A 644 19.46 -5.83 12.74
C ILE A 644 18.55 -6.95 12.22
N MET A 645 17.51 -6.62 11.46
CA MET A 645 16.59 -7.62 10.92
C MET A 645 17.22 -8.53 9.85
N GLY A 646 18.20 -8.06 9.08
CA GLY A 646 19.00 -8.92 8.20
C GLY A 646 19.70 -10.04 8.97
N LEU A 647 20.44 -9.69 10.03
CA LEU A 647 21.12 -10.67 10.91
C LEU A 647 20.14 -11.49 11.76
N PHE A 648 18.94 -10.96 12.03
CA PHE A 648 17.88 -11.73 12.66
C PHE A 648 17.44 -12.90 11.77
N HIS A 649 17.23 -12.64 10.47
CA HIS A 649 16.77 -13.65 9.54
C HIS A 649 17.85 -14.65 9.07
N GLU A 650 19.12 -14.43 9.40
CA GLU A 650 20.12 -15.51 9.37
C GLU A 650 19.80 -16.62 10.39
N ARG A 651 19.11 -16.28 11.49
CA ARG A 651 18.77 -17.18 12.60
C ARG A 651 17.35 -17.73 12.55
N TYR A 652 16.38 -16.94 12.08
CA TYR A 652 14.96 -17.31 12.00
C TYR A 652 14.40 -17.03 10.62
N ASP A 653 13.72 -18.00 10.02
CA ASP A 653 13.16 -17.90 8.68
C ASP A 653 11.91 -17.00 8.68
N LEU A 654 11.16 -16.98 9.79
CA LEU A 654 10.00 -16.12 10.04
C LEU A 654 10.01 -15.53 11.46
N LEU A 655 9.29 -14.42 11.64
CA LEU A 655 8.95 -13.79 12.92
C LEU A 655 7.43 -13.69 13.05
N LEU A 656 6.89 -14.22 14.15
CA LEU A 656 5.50 -14.10 14.58
C LEU A 656 5.37 -13.08 15.70
N THR A 657 4.36 -12.23 15.60
CA THR A 657 4.09 -11.15 16.57
C THR A 657 2.64 -10.67 16.40
N PRO A 658 1.99 -10.00 17.36
CA PRO A 658 0.69 -9.39 17.11
C PRO A 658 0.72 -8.42 15.92
N THR A 659 -0.35 -8.34 15.14
CA THR A 659 -0.47 -7.23 14.16
C THR A 659 -0.73 -5.91 14.88
N MET A 660 -1.48 -5.96 15.96
CA MET A 660 -1.92 -4.82 16.78
C MET A 660 -1.82 -5.21 18.26
N PRO A 661 -1.52 -4.30 19.20
CA PRO A 661 -1.53 -4.61 20.63
C PRO A 661 -2.94 -4.66 21.24
N ILE A 662 -3.94 -4.13 20.51
CA ILE A 662 -5.29 -3.85 20.97
C ILE A 662 -6.31 -4.29 19.92
N ALA A 663 -7.57 -4.46 20.33
CA ALA A 663 -8.71 -4.59 19.43
C ALA A 663 -9.19 -3.22 18.88
N ALA A 664 -10.17 -3.25 17.98
CA ALA A 664 -10.75 -2.05 17.38
C ALA A 664 -11.44 -1.14 18.43
N PHE A 665 -11.02 0.12 18.49
CA PHE A 665 -11.59 1.14 19.40
C PHE A 665 -12.64 2.02 18.71
N GLU A 666 -13.19 3.00 19.43
CA GLU A 666 -14.28 3.89 18.97
C GLU A 666 -13.99 4.60 17.63
N ALA A 667 -14.99 4.67 16.76
CA ALA A 667 -14.90 5.23 15.41
C ALA A 667 -14.75 6.77 15.44
N GLY A 668 -13.88 7.32 14.58
CA GLY A 668 -13.67 8.77 14.46
C GLY A 668 -12.69 9.38 15.46
N LEU A 669 -12.04 8.56 16.30
CA LEU A 669 -10.88 8.97 17.11
C LEU A 669 -9.57 8.58 16.41
N GLU A 670 -8.52 9.40 16.51
CA GLU A 670 -7.18 9.03 16.01
C GLU A 670 -6.51 7.95 16.90
N VAL A 671 -6.82 7.97 18.19
CA VAL A 671 -6.20 7.14 19.23
C VAL A 671 -7.28 6.58 20.18
N PRO A 672 -7.07 5.40 20.81
CA PRO A 672 -8.00 4.88 21.79
C PRO A 672 -8.11 5.83 23.01
N PRO A 673 -9.29 5.88 23.67
CA PRO A 673 -9.46 6.65 24.90
C PRO A 673 -8.40 6.29 25.96
N GLY A 674 -7.73 7.30 26.51
CA GLY A 674 -6.65 7.11 27.49
C GLY A 674 -5.26 6.82 26.91
N SER A 675 -5.09 6.83 25.57
CA SER A 675 -3.78 6.66 24.91
C SER A 675 -2.70 7.60 25.49
N PRO A 676 -1.48 7.10 25.80
CA PRO A 676 -0.38 7.93 26.29
C PRO A 676 0.23 8.83 25.20
N SER A 677 -0.03 8.54 23.93
CA SER A 677 0.34 9.38 22.79
C SER A 677 -0.90 10.01 22.15
N PRO A 678 -0.85 11.29 21.73
CA PRO A 678 -1.92 11.91 20.93
C PRO A 678 -1.92 11.47 19.45
N ARG A 679 -0.99 10.59 19.03
CA ARG A 679 -0.84 10.16 17.63
C ARG A 679 -1.00 8.67 17.43
N TRP A 680 -1.49 8.29 16.24
CA TRP A 680 -1.76 6.91 15.86
C TRP A 680 -0.54 5.97 15.93
N THR A 681 0.66 6.54 15.79
CA THR A 681 1.96 5.90 15.96
C THR A 681 2.14 5.24 17.34
N GLY A 682 1.54 5.81 18.39
CA GLY A 682 1.68 5.32 19.76
C GLY A 682 0.89 4.05 20.09
N TRP A 683 -0.08 3.64 19.26
CA TRP A 683 -0.83 2.39 19.43
C TRP A 683 -0.59 1.36 18.30
N THR A 684 0.35 1.63 17.40
CA THR A 684 0.71 0.77 16.25
C THR A 684 2.16 0.22 16.27
N PRO A 685 2.78 -0.10 17.43
CA PRO A 685 4.22 -0.41 17.52
C PRO A 685 4.69 -1.60 16.68
N PHE A 686 3.79 -2.54 16.39
CA PHE A 686 4.11 -3.74 15.64
C PHE A 686 4.25 -3.53 14.12
N THR A 687 3.76 -2.42 13.55
CA THR A 687 3.60 -2.34 12.08
C THR A 687 4.62 -1.50 11.34
N TYR A 688 4.93 -0.29 11.83
CA TYR A 688 5.88 0.62 11.15
C TYR A 688 7.36 0.17 11.14
N PRO A 689 7.90 -0.64 12.08
CA PRO A 689 9.27 -1.14 11.98
C PRO A 689 9.51 -1.91 10.67
N PHE A 690 8.52 -2.68 10.21
CA PHE A 690 8.62 -3.48 8.98
C PHE A 690 8.39 -2.65 7.68
N ASN A 691 7.92 -1.40 7.79
CA ASN A 691 8.01 -0.41 6.71
C ASN A 691 9.42 0.19 6.65
N MET A 692 10.00 0.49 7.82
CA MET A 692 11.36 1.01 7.93
C MET A 692 12.38 0.02 7.37
N THR A 693 12.27 -1.29 7.67
CA THR A 693 13.13 -2.36 7.12
C THR A 693 12.76 -2.87 5.72
N GLN A 694 11.59 -2.48 5.19
CA GLN A 694 11.09 -2.90 3.87
C GLN A 694 10.81 -4.41 3.69
N GLN A 695 10.68 -5.16 4.78
CA GLN A 695 10.43 -6.62 4.77
C GLN A 695 8.99 -6.98 4.39
N PRO A 696 8.74 -8.17 3.83
CA PRO A 696 7.38 -8.69 3.68
C PRO A 696 6.77 -8.99 5.06
N ALA A 697 5.55 -8.49 5.29
CA ALA A 697 4.80 -8.70 6.52
C ALA A 697 3.32 -8.92 6.19
N ALA A 698 2.77 -10.08 6.55
CA ALA A 698 1.36 -10.39 6.42
C ALA A 698 0.61 -10.19 7.74
N SER A 699 -0.71 -10.00 7.66
CA SER A 699 -1.63 -10.11 8.80
C SER A 699 -2.71 -11.10 8.44
N LEU A 700 -2.98 -12.05 9.35
CA LEU A 700 -4.06 -13.03 9.22
C LEU A 700 -4.95 -13.04 10.47
N PRO A 701 -6.25 -13.37 10.35
CA PRO A 701 -7.15 -13.52 11.50
C PRO A 701 -6.76 -14.73 12.36
N CYS A 702 -6.64 -14.53 13.67
CA CYS A 702 -6.20 -15.57 14.60
C CYS A 702 -7.16 -15.83 15.77
N GLY A 703 -8.13 -14.95 16.01
CA GLY A 703 -9.18 -15.12 17.00
C GLY A 703 -10.04 -13.86 17.14
N PHE A 704 -10.81 -13.81 18.23
CA PHE A 704 -11.65 -12.67 18.62
C PHE A 704 -11.46 -12.36 20.10
N THR A 705 -11.73 -11.11 20.49
CA THR A 705 -11.95 -10.77 21.89
C THR A 705 -13.30 -11.28 22.41
N ALA A 706 -13.50 -11.28 23.72
CA ALA A 706 -14.79 -11.50 24.37
C ALA A 706 -15.88 -10.50 23.94
N ALA A 707 -15.50 -9.36 23.35
CA ALA A 707 -16.39 -8.37 22.74
C ALA A 707 -16.73 -8.67 21.26
N GLY A 708 -16.27 -9.79 20.70
CA GLY A 708 -16.52 -10.17 19.30
C GLY A 708 -15.69 -9.41 18.26
N LEU A 709 -14.62 -8.72 18.67
CA LEU A 709 -13.76 -7.96 17.77
C LEU A 709 -12.58 -8.81 17.27
N PRO A 710 -12.26 -8.83 15.96
CA PRO A 710 -11.15 -9.63 15.42
C PRO A 710 -9.77 -9.31 16.02
N ILE A 711 -8.90 -10.33 16.04
CA ILE A 711 -7.49 -10.24 16.44
C ILE A 711 -6.60 -10.76 15.30
N GLY A 712 -5.55 -10.00 14.96
CA GLY A 712 -4.61 -10.35 13.88
C GLY A 712 -3.25 -10.86 14.36
N LEU A 713 -2.80 -11.98 13.81
CA LEU A 713 -1.41 -12.44 13.88
C LEU A 713 -0.63 -11.83 12.70
N GLN A 714 0.53 -11.24 12.98
CA GLN A 714 1.47 -10.77 11.97
C GLN A 714 2.59 -11.78 11.73
N VAL A 715 2.83 -12.08 10.45
CA VAL A 715 3.88 -13.00 9.96
C VAL A 715 4.89 -12.19 9.14
N VAL A 716 6.12 -12.06 9.62
CA VAL A 716 7.19 -11.28 8.97
C VAL A 716 8.30 -12.19 8.46
N GLY A 717 8.70 -12.01 7.20
CA GLY A 717 9.80 -12.75 6.58
C GLY A 717 11.04 -11.89 6.35
N ALA A 718 12.13 -12.54 5.96
CA ALA A 718 13.31 -11.86 5.43
C ALA A 718 12.95 -10.97 4.22
N ARG A 719 13.70 -9.90 3.96
CA ARG A 719 13.50 -9.07 2.74
C ARG A 719 13.60 -9.97 1.50
N HIS A 720 12.63 -9.86 0.59
CA HIS A 720 12.43 -10.73 -0.59
C HIS A 720 11.85 -12.13 -0.32
N ALA A 721 11.63 -12.55 0.93
CA ALA A 721 10.97 -13.82 1.28
C ALA A 721 9.42 -13.74 1.20
N ASP A 722 8.89 -12.95 0.25
CA ASP A 722 7.45 -12.73 0.06
C ASP A 722 6.68 -14.06 -0.05
N ALA A 723 7.25 -15.00 -0.82
CA ALA A 723 6.71 -16.35 -1.03
C ALA A 723 6.63 -17.16 0.27
N LEU A 724 7.68 -17.13 1.11
CA LEU A 724 7.70 -17.89 2.37
C LEU A 724 6.64 -17.37 3.36
N VAL A 725 6.40 -16.06 3.37
CA VAL A 725 5.30 -15.47 4.18
C VAL A 725 3.95 -15.96 3.67
N MET A 726 3.71 -15.93 2.35
CA MET A 726 2.46 -16.43 1.76
C MET A 726 2.25 -17.93 2.03
N ALA A 727 3.28 -18.75 1.86
CA ALA A 727 3.25 -20.19 2.18
C ALA A 727 2.84 -20.45 3.63
N ALA A 728 3.49 -19.79 4.57
CA ALA A 728 3.24 -20.01 5.99
C ALA A 728 1.87 -19.51 6.44
N CYS A 729 1.39 -18.40 5.88
CA CYS A 729 0.00 -17.96 6.05
C CYS A 729 -0.99 -18.97 5.47
N HIS A 730 -0.72 -19.59 4.31
CA HIS A 730 -1.61 -20.57 3.70
C HIS A 730 -1.66 -21.88 4.48
N ALA A 731 -0.52 -22.42 4.94
CA ALA A 731 -0.48 -23.59 5.80
C ALA A 731 -1.27 -23.37 7.10
N PHE A 732 -1.13 -22.19 7.71
CA PHE A 732 -1.95 -21.81 8.87
C PHE A 732 -3.45 -21.67 8.51
N GLU A 733 -3.81 -21.10 7.35
CA GLU A 733 -5.19 -21.02 6.86
C GLU A 733 -5.83 -22.41 6.68
N GLN A 734 -5.10 -23.39 6.13
CA GLN A 734 -5.59 -24.76 6.01
C GLN A 734 -5.76 -25.42 7.39
N ALA A 735 -4.86 -25.15 8.34
CA ALA A 735 -4.95 -25.68 9.71
C ALA A 735 -6.02 -25.01 10.58
N ARG A 736 -6.39 -23.74 10.28
CA ARG A 736 -7.33 -22.90 11.06
C ARG A 736 -8.14 -21.97 10.14
N PRO A 737 -9.09 -22.48 9.33
CA PRO A 737 -9.79 -21.69 8.33
C PRO A 737 -10.78 -20.68 8.93
N TRP A 738 -10.51 -19.38 8.72
CA TRP A 738 -11.35 -18.26 9.15
C TRP A 738 -12.39 -17.79 8.11
N LYS A 739 -12.39 -18.29 6.86
CA LYS A 739 -13.29 -17.82 5.78
C LYS A 739 -14.79 -17.78 6.13
N ARG A 740 -15.21 -18.59 7.11
CA ARG A 740 -16.59 -18.65 7.65
C ARG A 740 -16.91 -17.56 8.68
N TRP A 741 -15.93 -16.78 9.11
CA TRP A 741 -16.09 -15.63 9.99
C TRP A 741 -16.58 -14.46 9.14
N ARG A 742 -17.79 -13.99 9.40
CA ARG A 742 -18.39 -12.82 8.76
C ARG A 742 -19.09 -11.95 9.81
N PRO A 743 -19.06 -10.61 9.63
CA PRO A 743 -19.87 -9.66 10.40
C PRO A 743 -21.37 -9.82 10.10
#